data_AF-A0A937VUP1-F1
#
_entry.id   AF-A0A937VUP1-F1
#
_cell.length_a   1.000
_cell.length_b   1.000
_cell.length_c   1.000
_cell.angle_alpha   90.00
_cell.angle_beta   90.00
_cell.angle_gamma   90.00
#
_symmetry.space_group_name_H-M   'P 1'
#
loop_
_entity.id
_entity.type
_entity.pdbx_description
1 polymer ?
#
loop_
_entity_poly.entity_id
_entity_poly.type
_entity_poly.pdbx_seq_one_letter_code
_entity_poly.pdbx_strand_id
1 'polypeptide(L)'
;MVDKIFHKVGEVKEKPMVLIIGEDNFMIPFLTKALGLSDCQTIFFTTFPGEEILKKSDYIFYLKADFNLIKEIFNKVNPSTKILFALSLIFERDLEKEKLLTLAWEKKINLRIVLLPEVYGPGMDQAAYQQLLKLDSSEKQQAIFISDFIYALLKAMFGLQTKGQAFSLKEDNETLGWQKKILLDQGLAQMAKSFEPKKKEKKGKLRLKFKPKMNFKKGWLTLLIFLLIILIFSPLLSLAYFGFFGLQNLKQTKSALLAGQLIKASRKASLSQDYFQRADQQLESLSEIFGLATQEKVIRLDELLSLGSVTAEGVNNFLQAALQSQNLLRAVMQKQAVDFNGLIEEIKVNLDRSFSQLSLAESQLGGQPEAAQISQVRQLVLQARKATLLLPEMIGLKEKQTYLVLFQNNSELRPTGGFIGSFGLLTFDEGQLIDFEVKDVYSADGQLKGHVEPPADLKKYLGEAGWYLRDSNWDPDFPTSAARAAWFLEKETGRRVNGVWAINLSLAQQVLKAVGEIQIPDYQEKINADNFFEKAEYYSEINFFPGSTQKQDFLGGVSRVLFEKLKTADDQTWLRLVKNLFPSLKAKDCLVWLSEPSLMAVITELGWEGRLKEVQCSTQASPGEVCFADFLMLVEANVGINKANYFLKRSFSHQIEIGPDWTVGETLRLDYQNTSATEAFPGGRYKAYLRVYTPLGSELKSLKITDLLTGEVKEPEKEFNQQHGKEVFGFLLEVPIQERRSVEITWQLADKISPQTSQYLFFLQKQPGVKDEAFSLWLKPPLGISVLSSMGSSQTSEGIFFNPNFDQDLMFEFSLVR
;
A
#
# COMPACT_ATOMS: atom_id res chain seq x y z
N MET A 1 15.98 17.35 -9.32
CA MET A 1 17.35 17.93 -9.37
C MET A 1 18.26 17.42 -8.24
N VAL A 2 17.73 16.80 -7.18
CA VAL A 2 18.51 16.29 -6.02
C VAL A 2 19.12 14.90 -6.29
N ASP A 3 18.55 14.10 -7.20
CA ASP A 3 18.95 12.70 -7.44
C ASP A 3 20.32 12.48 -8.10
N LYS A 4 21.01 13.53 -8.56
CA LYS A 4 22.29 13.41 -9.30
C LYS A 4 23.55 13.81 -8.52
N ILE A 5 23.44 14.21 -7.24
CA ILE A 5 24.61 14.76 -6.49
C ILE A 5 25.17 13.77 -5.47
N PHE A 6 24.38 12.80 -5.02
CA PHE A 6 24.81 11.91 -3.94
C PHE A 6 25.64 10.75 -4.48
N HIS A 7 26.96 10.85 -4.36
CA HIS A 7 27.75 9.64 -4.22
C HIS A 7 27.31 8.97 -2.92
N LYS A 8 26.73 7.77 -3.03
CA LYS A 8 26.37 6.92 -1.89
C LYS A 8 27.58 6.85 -0.94
N VAL A 9 27.42 7.48 0.22
CA VAL A 9 28.37 7.32 1.32
C VAL A 9 28.21 5.87 1.77
N GLY A 10 29.31 5.12 1.74
CA GLY A 10 29.31 3.67 1.89
C GLY A 10 28.69 3.17 3.19
N GLU A 11 28.23 1.93 3.13
CA GLU A 11 27.93 0.97 4.21
C GLU A 11 28.04 1.51 5.65
N VAL A 12 26.98 2.15 6.15
CA VAL A 12 26.75 2.29 7.59
C VAL A 12 25.29 1.97 7.88
N LYS A 13 25.06 1.11 8.88
CA LYS A 13 23.75 0.56 9.30
C LYS A 13 22.81 1.59 9.98
N GLU A 14 23.24 2.83 10.17
CA GLU A 14 22.46 3.92 10.80
C GLU A 14 22.38 5.13 9.85
N LYS A 15 21.24 5.82 9.83
CA LYS A 15 21.07 7.03 9.00
C LYS A 15 22.10 8.08 9.43
N PRO A 16 22.82 8.72 8.50
CA PRO A 16 23.83 9.69 8.91
C PRO A 16 23.22 10.85 9.68
N MET A 17 23.78 11.16 10.85
CA MET A 17 23.33 12.23 11.71
C MET A 17 23.89 13.56 11.21
N VAL A 18 22.99 14.46 10.84
CA VAL A 18 23.32 15.79 10.35
C VAL A 18 22.86 16.84 11.35
N LEU A 19 23.81 17.56 11.93
CA LEU A 19 23.52 18.71 12.79
C LEU A 19 23.44 19.97 11.93
N ILE A 20 22.37 20.75 12.12
CA ILE A 20 22.24 22.09 11.54
C ILE A 20 22.30 23.07 12.71
N ILE A 21 23.33 23.90 12.75
CA ILE A 21 23.56 24.87 13.83
C ILE A 21 23.44 26.26 13.22
N GLY A 22 22.41 27.02 13.59
CA GLY A 22 22.14 28.32 12.97
C GLY A 22 20.99 29.06 13.64
N GLU A 23 20.72 30.28 13.18
CA GLU A 23 19.53 31.02 13.62
C GLU A 23 18.27 30.42 13.00
N ASP A 24 17.15 30.47 13.73
CA ASP A 24 15.85 30.00 13.23
C ASP A 24 15.33 30.98 12.17
N ASN A 25 15.68 30.70 10.92
CA ASN A 25 15.33 31.52 9.77
C ASN A 25 14.73 30.67 8.65
N PHE A 26 14.24 31.35 7.61
CA PHE A 26 13.52 30.71 6.52
C PHE A 26 14.36 29.68 5.72
N MET A 27 15.69 29.64 5.87
CA MET A 27 16.55 28.70 5.16
C MET A 27 16.56 27.30 5.78
N ILE A 28 16.38 27.21 7.11
CA ILE A 28 16.48 25.96 7.88
C ILE A 28 15.46 24.90 7.39
N PRO A 29 14.18 25.23 7.14
CA PRO A 29 13.22 24.26 6.63
C PRO A 29 13.60 23.70 5.25
N PHE A 30 14.22 24.50 4.37
CA PHE A 30 14.62 24.04 3.04
C PHE A 30 15.84 23.12 3.11
N LEU A 31 16.85 23.46 3.91
CA LEU A 31 18.01 22.58 4.12
C LEU A 31 17.59 21.26 4.78
N THR A 32 16.76 21.34 5.82
CA THR A 32 16.22 20.16 6.52
C THR A 32 15.43 19.26 5.58
N LYS A 33 14.56 19.84 4.74
CA LYS A 33 13.80 19.09 3.74
C LYS A 33 14.71 18.42 2.70
N ALA A 34 15.73 19.11 2.22
CA ALA A 34 16.64 18.58 1.21
C ALA A 34 17.49 17.42 1.75
N LEU A 35 17.98 17.54 2.99
CA LEU A 35 18.70 16.47 3.70
C LEU A 35 17.78 15.28 4.03
N GLY A 36 16.52 15.54 4.41
CA GLY A 36 15.53 14.49 4.66
C GLY A 36 15.17 13.69 3.40
N LEU A 37 15.15 14.33 2.23
CA LEU A 37 15.02 13.62 0.93
C LEU A 37 16.22 12.72 0.62
N SER A 38 17.34 12.89 1.33
CA SER A 38 18.59 12.14 1.16
C SER A 38 18.79 11.11 2.27
N ASP A 39 17.73 10.81 3.04
CA ASP A 39 17.69 9.84 4.13
C ASP A 39 18.62 10.14 5.33
N CYS A 40 18.97 11.41 5.54
CA CYS A 40 19.72 11.87 6.71
C CYS A 40 18.81 12.12 7.92
N GLN A 41 19.29 11.83 9.14
CA GLN A 41 18.64 12.26 10.37
C GLN A 41 19.11 13.68 10.74
N THR A 42 18.25 14.67 10.59
CA THR A 42 18.62 16.07 10.86
C THR A 42 18.20 16.53 12.26
N ILE A 43 19.11 17.18 12.99
CA ILE A 43 18.82 17.82 14.27
C ILE A 43 19.23 19.29 14.18
N PHE A 44 18.29 20.19 14.48
CA PHE A 44 18.52 21.63 14.42
C PHE A 44 18.78 22.22 15.81
N PHE A 45 19.79 23.07 15.91
CA PHE A 45 20.18 23.78 17.13
C PHE A 45 20.36 25.28 16.87
N THR A 46 19.71 26.09 17.70
CA THR A 46 19.94 27.55 17.75
C THR A 46 21.05 27.94 18.75
N THR A 47 21.31 27.06 19.71
CA THR A 47 22.34 27.15 20.75
C THR A 47 23.43 26.09 20.56
N PHE A 48 24.47 26.10 21.40
CA PHE A 48 25.55 25.11 21.29
C PHE A 48 25.02 23.68 21.57
N PRO A 49 25.26 22.70 20.69
CA PRO A 49 24.88 21.31 20.94
C PRO A 49 25.71 20.69 22.06
N GLY A 50 25.13 19.75 22.81
CA GLY A 50 25.86 18.99 23.82
C GLY A 50 27.00 18.15 23.21
N GLU A 51 28.08 17.97 23.98
CA GLU A 51 29.29 17.26 23.52
C GLU A 51 29.01 15.83 23.01
N GLU A 52 28.10 15.09 23.65
CA GLU A 52 27.72 13.75 23.21
C GLU A 52 27.11 13.74 21.81
N ILE A 53 26.34 14.77 21.46
CA ILE A 53 25.68 14.89 20.16
C ILE A 53 26.71 15.25 19.08
N LEU A 54 27.66 16.13 19.41
CA LEU A 54 28.77 16.48 18.51
C LEU A 54 29.63 15.25 18.17
N LYS A 55 29.92 14.38 19.15
CA LYS A 55 30.71 13.15 18.94
C LYS A 55 30.01 12.11 18.06
N LYS A 56 28.67 12.11 18.05
CA LYS A 56 27.83 11.18 17.26
C LYS A 56 27.47 11.72 15.87
N SER A 57 27.80 12.97 15.56
CA SER A 57 27.43 13.59 14.29
C SER A 57 28.35 13.20 13.14
N ASP A 58 27.76 12.85 12.00
CA ASP A 58 28.49 12.55 10.76
C ASP A 58 28.75 13.83 9.95
N TYR A 59 27.78 14.73 9.95
CA TYR A 59 27.84 16.01 9.23
C TYR A 59 27.36 17.17 10.09
N ILE A 60 28.01 18.32 9.96
CA ILE A 60 27.59 19.56 10.63
C ILE A 60 27.50 20.69 9.60
N PHE A 61 26.31 21.26 9.44
CA PHE A 61 26.09 22.53 8.76
C PHE A 61 26.06 23.64 9.80
N TYR A 62 27.10 24.45 9.86
CA TYR A 62 27.19 25.59 10.76
C TYR A 62 26.91 26.88 9.98
N LEU A 63 25.75 27.48 10.25
CA LEU A 63 25.19 28.65 9.55
C LEU A 63 25.11 29.88 10.47
N LYS A 64 25.82 29.88 11.60
CA LYS A 64 25.85 30.99 12.56
C LYS A 64 27.07 31.88 12.35
N ALA A 65 26.93 33.18 12.56
CA ALA A 65 28.05 34.14 12.48
C ALA A 65 28.85 34.22 13.80
N ASP A 66 29.31 33.07 14.33
CA ASP A 66 30.10 33.02 15.59
C ASP A 66 31.33 32.11 15.43
N PHE A 67 32.51 32.74 15.37
CA PHE A 67 33.82 32.10 15.19
C PHE A 67 34.42 31.48 16.45
N ASN A 68 33.96 31.86 17.64
CA ASN A 68 34.49 31.28 18.87
C ASN A 68 33.90 29.88 19.09
N LEU A 69 32.62 29.74 18.76
CA LEU A 69 31.89 28.50 18.92
C LEU A 69 32.36 27.40 17.95
N ILE A 70 32.76 27.75 16.73
CA ILE A 70 33.30 26.76 15.78
C ILE A 70 34.63 26.15 16.27
N LYS A 71 35.47 26.93 16.96
CA LYS A 71 36.69 26.39 17.59
C LYS A 71 36.36 25.40 18.70
N GLU A 72 35.28 25.65 19.44
CA GLU A 72 34.79 24.73 20.45
C GLU A 72 34.27 23.43 19.84
N ILE A 73 33.54 23.50 18.71
CA ILE A 73 33.11 22.34 17.92
C ILE A 73 34.34 21.53 17.50
N PHE A 74 35.39 22.17 16.97
CA PHE A 74 36.61 21.48 16.51
C PHE A 74 37.32 20.68 17.61
N ASN A 75 37.16 21.06 18.88
CA ASN A 75 37.74 20.32 19.99
C ASN A 75 36.89 19.13 20.45
N LYS A 76 35.61 19.08 20.08
CA LYS A 76 34.61 18.16 20.64
C LYS A 76 34.05 17.14 19.62
N VAL A 77 34.23 17.38 18.33
CA VAL A 77 33.77 16.50 17.24
C VAL A 77 34.70 15.32 16.97
N ASN A 78 34.16 14.26 16.36
CA ASN A 78 34.96 13.15 15.87
C ASN A 78 35.78 13.60 14.63
N PRO A 79 37.06 13.20 14.48
CA PRO A 79 37.85 13.50 13.28
C PRO A 79 37.22 13.07 11.95
N SER A 80 36.32 12.08 11.95
CA SER A 80 35.59 11.64 10.75
C SER A 80 34.44 12.58 10.34
N THR A 81 33.94 13.43 11.26
CA THR A 81 32.82 14.34 11.02
C THR A 81 33.15 15.36 9.92
N LYS A 82 32.26 15.51 8.95
CA LYS A 82 32.38 16.53 7.89
C LYS A 82 31.66 17.81 8.31
N ILE A 83 32.37 18.92 8.28
CA ILE A 83 31.83 20.22 8.70
C ILE A 83 31.79 21.16 7.51
N LEU A 84 30.66 21.83 7.32
CA LEU A 84 30.51 22.95 6.42
C LEU A 84 30.21 24.19 7.26
N PHE A 85 31.07 25.19 7.11
CA PHE A 85 30.92 26.48 7.76
C PHE A 85 30.51 27.53 6.74
N ALA A 86 29.36 28.18 6.97
CA ALA A 86 28.84 29.21 6.09
C ALA A 86 29.09 30.60 6.68
N LEU A 87 29.84 31.43 5.96
CA LEU A 87 30.34 32.73 6.39
C LEU A 87 29.60 33.87 5.70
N SER A 88 28.96 34.75 6.46
CA SER A 88 28.40 36.00 5.92
C SER A 88 29.50 36.89 5.35
N LEU A 89 29.27 37.46 4.16
CA LEU A 89 30.22 38.29 3.41
C LEU A 89 30.60 39.61 4.09
N ILE A 90 29.86 40.03 5.13
CA ILE A 90 30.14 41.27 5.87
C ILE A 90 31.46 41.15 6.69
N PHE A 91 32.02 39.95 6.80
CA PHE A 91 33.35 39.70 7.37
C PHE A 91 34.40 39.51 6.26
N GLU A 92 34.93 40.62 5.73
CA GLU A 92 36.20 40.62 4.99
C GLU A 92 37.36 40.33 5.96
N ARG A 93 37.62 39.06 6.21
CA ARG A 93 38.90 38.60 6.75
C ARG A 93 39.30 37.30 6.04
N ASP A 94 39.95 37.43 4.88
CA ASP A 94 40.72 36.31 4.29
C ASP A 94 41.63 35.66 5.36
N LEU A 95 42.15 36.49 6.28
CA LEU A 95 42.94 36.07 7.44
C LEU A 95 42.21 35.10 8.39
N GLU A 96 40.89 35.19 8.56
CA GLU A 96 40.11 34.30 9.44
C GLU A 96 39.73 33.00 8.75
N LYS A 97 39.41 33.06 7.45
CA LYS A 97 39.25 31.89 6.60
C LYS A 97 40.53 31.04 6.58
N GLU A 98 41.68 31.67 6.36
CA GLU A 98 42.98 30.97 6.38
C GLU A 98 43.28 30.37 7.75
N LYS A 99 43.05 31.12 8.84
CA LYS A 99 43.21 30.60 10.21
C LYS A 99 42.33 29.38 10.49
N LEU A 100 41.08 29.35 10.00
CA LEU A 100 40.18 28.21 10.20
C LEU A 100 40.60 26.99 9.37
N LEU A 101 41.05 27.20 8.13
CA LEU A 101 41.57 26.11 7.31
C LEU A 101 42.86 25.53 7.91
N THR A 102 43.77 26.38 8.40
CA THR A 102 44.98 25.95 9.11
C THR A 102 44.64 25.19 10.40
N LEU A 103 43.73 25.71 11.23
CA LEU A 103 43.29 25.05 12.46
C LEU A 103 42.60 23.70 12.18
N ALA A 104 41.77 23.63 11.14
CA ALA A 104 41.14 22.38 10.72
C ALA A 104 42.18 21.38 10.21
N TRP A 105 43.19 21.84 9.47
CA TRP A 105 44.29 21.01 9.01
C TRP A 105 45.12 20.44 10.18
N GLU A 106 45.51 21.28 11.15
CA GLU A 106 46.21 20.88 12.38
C GLU A 106 45.43 19.83 13.17
N LYS A 107 44.10 20.00 13.28
CA LYS A 107 43.20 19.09 14.00
C LYS A 107 42.69 17.92 13.15
N LYS A 108 43.14 17.79 11.89
CA LYS A 108 42.70 16.78 10.92
C LYS A 108 41.18 16.76 10.67
N ILE A 109 40.52 17.90 10.79
CA ILE A 109 39.08 18.08 10.62
C ILE A 109 38.74 18.24 9.14
N ASN A 110 37.67 17.59 8.72
CA ASN A 110 37.17 17.66 7.36
C ASN A 110 36.26 18.89 7.17
N LEU A 111 36.86 20.09 7.01
CA LEU A 111 36.16 21.37 6.87
C LEU A 111 35.91 21.77 5.41
N ARG A 112 34.75 22.36 5.12
CA ARG A 112 34.48 23.21 3.94
C ARG A 112 34.00 24.57 4.40
N ILE A 113 34.35 25.61 3.66
CA ILE A 113 33.87 26.97 3.92
C ILE A 113 33.02 27.43 2.72
N VAL A 114 31.84 27.98 2.97
CA VAL A 114 31.00 28.60 1.93
C VAL A 114 30.76 30.05 2.30
N LEU A 115 31.11 30.97 1.41
CA LEU A 115 30.82 32.40 1.60
C LEU A 115 29.36 32.64 1.19
N LEU A 116 28.56 33.10 2.15
CA LEU A 116 27.12 33.34 2.05
C LEU A 116 26.84 34.67 1.35
N PRO A 117 26.29 34.66 0.13
CA PRO A 117 25.65 35.84 -0.44
C PRO A 117 24.32 36.14 0.26
N GLU A 118 23.71 37.25 -0.10
CA GLU A 118 22.33 37.53 0.27
C GLU A 118 21.41 36.43 -0.31
N VAL A 119 20.68 35.73 0.58
CA VAL A 119 19.79 34.62 0.18
C VAL A 119 18.35 35.10 0.27
N TYR A 120 17.54 34.82 -0.75
CA TYR A 120 16.13 35.20 -0.78
C TYR A 120 15.24 34.07 -1.30
N GLY A 121 13.99 34.01 -0.86
CA GLY A 121 13.06 32.98 -1.31
C GLY A 121 11.83 32.85 -0.42
N PRO A 122 10.89 31.94 -0.77
CA PRO A 122 9.64 31.79 -0.05
C PRO A 122 9.86 31.53 1.44
N GLY A 123 9.13 32.25 2.30
CA GLY A 123 9.29 32.17 3.76
C GLY A 123 10.19 33.27 4.35
N MET A 124 10.94 34.02 3.53
CA MET A 124 11.57 35.28 3.93
C MET A 124 10.50 36.27 4.40
N ASP A 125 10.78 37.06 5.44
CA ASP A 125 9.84 38.05 5.93
C ASP A 125 9.77 39.29 5.02
N GLN A 126 8.69 40.06 5.13
CA GLN A 126 8.45 41.21 4.27
C GLN A 126 9.47 42.34 4.49
N ALA A 127 10.02 42.50 5.70
CA ALA A 127 10.99 43.54 5.99
C ALA A 127 12.35 43.22 5.33
N ALA A 128 12.81 41.98 5.43
CA ALA A 128 14.01 41.47 4.76
C ALA A 128 13.87 41.52 3.23
N TYR A 129 12.69 41.19 2.69
CA TYR A 129 12.41 41.35 1.25
C TYR A 129 12.52 42.82 0.81
N GLN A 130 12.01 43.77 1.60
CA GLN A 130 12.15 45.20 1.31
C GLN A 130 13.58 45.71 1.47
N GLN A 131 14.40 45.12 2.35
CA GLN A 131 15.82 45.42 2.46
C GLN A 131 16.60 44.91 1.25
N LEU A 132 16.33 43.69 0.77
CA LEU A 132 16.90 43.15 -0.47
C LEU A 132 16.63 44.07 -1.67
N LEU A 133 15.40 44.60 -1.77
CA LEU A 133 15.03 45.54 -2.84
C LEU A 133 15.76 46.89 -2.77
N LYS A 134 16.37 47.24 -1.63
CA LYS A 134 17.12 48.49 -1.42
C LYS A 134 18.64 48.34 -1.59
N LEU A 135 19.16 47.13 -1.75
CA LEU A 135 20.57 46.89 -2.04
C LEU A 135 20.99 47.53 -3.37
N ASP A 136 22.25 47.93 -3.45
CA ASP A 136 22.87 48.44 -4.67
C ASP A 136 22.79 47.40 -5.81
N SER A 137 22.72 47.86 -7.06
CA SER A 137 22.48 46.98 -8.22
C SER A 137 23.51 45.85 -8.35
N SER A 138 24.77 46.09 -7.99
CA SER A 138 25.83 45.09 -7.99
C SER A 138 25.63 44.02 -6.91
N GLU A 139 25.32 44.42 -5.67
CA GLU A 139 25.07 43.51 -4.54
C GLU A 139 23.78 42.70 -4.74
N LYS A 140 22.73 43.36 -5.25
CA LYS A 140 21.46 42.69 -5.53
C LYS A 140 21.61 41.62 -6.61
N GLN A 141 22.44 41.84 -7.64
CA GLN A 141 22.69 40.81 -8.66
C GLN A 141 23.40 39.56 -8.10
N GLN A 142 24.18 39.72 -7.02
CA GLN A 142 24.85 38.62 -6.33
C GLN A 142 23.92 37.84 -5.39
N ALA A 143 22.68 38.29 -5.15
CA ALA A 143 21.73 37.57 -4.31
C ALA A 143 21.27 36.24 -4.94
N ILE A 144 21.14 35.19 -4.14
CA ILE A 144 20.84 33.83 -4.59
C ILE A 144 19.46 33.39 -4.11
N PHE A 145 18.70 32.76 -5.01
CA PHE A 145 17.42 32.17 -4.67
C PHE A 145 17.59 30.91 -3.80
N ILE A 146 16.73 30.73 -2.80
CA ILE A 146 16.90 29.73 -1.74
C ILE A 146 17.15 28.30 -2.24
N SER A 147 16.50 27.86 -3.34
CA SER A 147 16.73 26.51 -3.87
C SER A 147 18.14 26.31 -4.44
N ASP A 148 18.68 27.33 -5.11
CA ASP A 148 20.03 27.30 -5.70
C ASP A 148 21.09 27.35 -4.60
N PHE A 149 20.80 28.11 -3.54
CA PHE A 149 21.62 28.18 -2.33
C PHE A 149 21.71 26.82 -1.61
N ILE A 150 20.58 26.17 -1.34
CA ILE A 150 20.58 24.83 -0.71
C ILE A 150 21.31 23.81 -1.59
N TYR A 151 21.10 23.85 -2.90
CA TYR A 151 21.81 22.97 -3.84
C TYR A 151 23.33 23.18 -3.78
N ALA A 152 23.79 24.43 -3.68
CA ALA A 152 25.21 24.77 -3.51
C ALA A 152 25.79 24.21 -2.20
N LEU A 153 25.06 24.35 -1.08
CA LEU A 153 25.49 23.82 0.23
C LEU A 153 25.65 22.30 0.20
N LEU A 154 24.73 21.58 -0.45
CA LEU A 154 24.82 20.13 -0.60
C LEU A 154 26.00 19.73 -1.49
N LYS A 155 26.24 20.43 -2.60
CA LYS A 155 27.41 20.23 -3.45
C LYS A 155 28.72 20.43 -2.69
N ALA A 156 28.82 21.51 -1.90
CA ALA A 156 29.99 21.78 -1.09
C ALA A 156 30.21 20.73 0.01
N MET A 157 29.15 20.26 0.68
CA MET A 157 29.26 19.25 1.73
C MET A 157 29.66 17.87 1.19
N PHE A 158 29.02 17.42 0.12
CA PHE A 158 29.08 16.03 -0.34
C PHE A 158 29.93 15.79 -1.60
N GLY A 159 30.46 16.85 -2.22
CA GLY A 159 31.35 16.72 -3.39
C GLY A 159 32.68 16.02 -3.09
N LEU A 160 33.19 15.25 -4.06
CA LEU A 160 34.39 14.42 -3.91
C LEU A 160 35.69 15.24 -3.75
N GLN A 161 35.75 16.47 -4.27
CA GLN A 161 36.93 17.33 -4.23
C GLN A 161 36.76 18.59 -3.38
N THR A 162 35.86 18.59 -2.39
CA THR A 162 35.55 19.81 -1.63
C THR A 162 36.24 19.95 -0.28
N LYS A 163 36.96 18.91 0.16
CA LYS A 163 37.63 18.88 1.47
C LYS A 163 38.71 19.96 1.58
N GLY A 164 38.66 20.75 2.65
CA GLY A 164 39.68 21.77 2.96
C GLY A 164 39.63 23.00 2.05
N GLN A 165 38.54 23.20 1.32
CA GLN A 165 38.39 24.30 0.38
C GLN A 165 37.34 25.31 0.84
N ALA A 166 37.44 26.52 0.30
CA ALA A 166 36.48 27.58 0.49
C ALA A 166 35.86 27.98 -0.84
N PHE A 167 34.55 28.17 -0.85
CA PHE A 167 33.78 28.45 -2.07
C PHE A 167 33.05 29.77 -1.96
N SER A 168 33.19 30.60 -2.98
CA SER A 168 32.31 31.76 -3.19
C SER A 168 31.12 31.33 -4.03
N LEU A 169 29.93 31.77 -3.65
CA LEU A 169 28.71 31.62 -4.44
C LEU A 169 28.32 32.90 -5.19
N LYS A 170 29.14 33.97 -5.13
CA LYS A 170 28.87 35.23 -5.85
C LYS A 170 28.83 35.05 -7.37
N GLU A 171 29.60 34.10 -7.88
CA GLU A 171 29.79 33.78 -9.29
C GLU A 171 29.79 32.27 -9.48
N ASP A 172 29.64 31.83 -10.73
CA ASP A 172 29.72 30.42 -11.09
C ASP A 172 31.02 29.79 -10.57
N ASN A 173 30.91 28.60 -9.99
CA ASN A 173 32.02 27.94 -9.32
C ASN A 173 32.30 26.59 -9.99
N GLU A 174 33.29 26.59 -10.89
CA GLU A 174 33.67 25.42 -11.68
C GLU A 174 34.09 24.24 -10.79
N THR A 175 34.83 24.51 -9.70
CA THR A 175 35.28 23.50 -8.74
C THR A 175 34.13 22.79 -8.03
N LEU A 176 33.02 23.50 -7.76
CA LEU A 176 31.79 22.91 -7.23
C LEU A 176 30.87 22.30 -8.31
N GLY A 177 31.13 22.59 -9.59
CA GLY A 177 30.17 22.33 -10.67
C GLY A 177 28.83 23.01 -10.39
N TRP A 178 28.87 24.24 -9.88
CA TRP A 178 27.70 25.01 -9.46
C TRP A 178 27.56 26.28 -10.29
N GLN A 179 26.34 26.55 -10.74
CA GLN A 179 25.95 27.77 -11.44
C GLN A 179 24.58 28.23 -10.96
N LYS A 180 24.37 29.54 -10.91
CA LYS A 180 23.07 30.13 -10.56
C LYS A 180 22.04 29.82 -11.65
N LYS A 181 20.93 29.17 -11.29
CA LYS A 181 19.90 28.77 -12.27
C LYS A 181 18.72 29.72 -12.31
N ILE A 182 18.33 30.25 -11.15
CA ILE A 182 17.23 31.18 -11.02
C ILE A 182 17.80 32.60 -11.11
N LEU A 183 17.47 33.27 -12.21
CA LEU A 183 17.83 34.67 -12.41
C LEU A 183 17.12 35.55 -11.38
N LEU A 184 17.77 36.66 -11.01
CA LEU A 184 17.26 37.57 -9.98
C LEU A 184 15.82 37.99 -10.24
N ASP A 185 15.53 38.46 -11.47
CA ASP A 185 14.21 38.95 -11.88
C ASP A 185 13.13 37.86 -11.80
N GLN A 186 13.47 36.62 -12.16
CA GLN A 186 12.56 35.48 -12.07
C GLN A 186 12.24 35.14 -10.61
N GLY A 187 13.26 35.11 -9.75
CA GLY A 187 13.08 34.87 -8.33
C GLY A 187 12.31 36.01 -7.64
N LEU A 188 12.58 37.27 -7.99
CA LEU A 188 11.86 38.43 -7.45
C LEU A 188 10.40 38.44 -7.91
N ALA A 189 10.10 38.04 -9.16
CA ALA A 189 8.73 37.89 -9.64
C ALA A 189 7.97 36.78 -8.87
N GLN A 190 8.65 35.67 -8.54
CA GLN A 190 8.09 34.61 -7.71
C GLN A 190 7.82 35.08 -6.28
N MET A 191 8.71 35.90 -5.72
CA MET A 191 8.56 36.50 -4.40
C MET A 191 7.48 37.57 -4.34
N ALA A 192 7.35 38.40 -5.37
CA ALA A 192 6.31 39.43 -5.46
C ALA A 192 4.91 38.81 -5.33
N LYS A 193 4.65 37.67 -5.98
CA LYS A 193 3.39 36.91 -5.85
C LYS A 193 3.11 36.43 -4.42
N SER A 194 4.16 36.14 -3.64
CA SER A 194 4.01 35.69 -2.25
C SER A 194 3.65 36.81 -1.27
N PHE A 195 3.96 38.07 -1.64
CA PHE A 195 3.60 39.27 -0.88
C PHE A 195 2.47 40.10 -1.52
N GLU A 196 1.95 39.67 -2.66
CA GLU A 196 0.75 40.26 -3.25
C GLU A 196 -0.40 40.13 -2.24
N PRO A 197 -1.02 41.24 -1.82
CA PRO A 197 -2.21 41.15 -0.99
C PRO A 197 -3.27 40.41 -1.81
N LYS A 198 -3.67 39.21 -1.34
CA LYS A 198 -4.82 38.48 -1.91
C LYS A 198 -5.94 39.49 -2.15
N LYS A 199 -6.38 39.63 -3.41
CA LYS A 199 -7.43 40.58 -3.83
C LYS A 199 -8.62 40.46 -2.87
N LYS A 200 -8.69 41.41 -1.93
CA LYS A 200 -9.90 41.70 -1.19
C LYS A 200 -10.89 42.26 -2.20
N GLU A 201 -12.08 41.66 -2.26
CA GLU A 201 -13.25 42.37 -2.76
C GLU A 201 -13.32 43.74 -2.08
N LYS A 202 -13.54 44.77 -2.90
CA LYS A 202 -13.51 46.16 -2.51
C LYS A 202 -14.51 46.42 -1.38
N LYS A 203 -14.00 46.76 -0.20
CA LYS A 203 -14.60 47.80 0.64
C LYS A 203 -13.55 48.89 0.84
N GLY A 204 -13.85 50.07 0.30
CA GLY A 204 -12.97 51.24 0.34
C GLY A 204 -12.60 51.59 1.78
N LYS A 205 -11.30 51.74 2.04
CA LYS A 205 -10.81 52.37 3.27
C LYS A 205 -10.85 53.88 3.08
N LEU A 206 -11.86 54.52 3.66
CA LEU A 206 -11.76 55.93 4.04
C LEU A 206 -10.60 56.06 5.04
N ARG A 207 -9.57 56.84 4.73
CA ARG A 207 -8.58 57.31 5.72
C ARG A 207 -9.21 58.46 6.49
N LEU A 208 -9.71 58.19 7.70
CA LEU A 208 -10.00 59.21 8.69
C LEU A 208 -8.80 59.31 9.64
N LYS A 209 -8.02 60.39 9.50
CA LYS A 209 -7.11 60.84 10.56
C LYS A 209 -7.98 61.32 11.73
N PHE A 210 -8.06 60.54 12.80
CA PHE A 210 -8.59 61.01 14.07
C PHE A 210 -7.51 60.85 15.15
N LYS A 211 -6.99 61.99 15.64
CA LYS A 211 -6.47 62.09 17.00
C LYS A 211 -7.67 62.46 17.88
N PRO A 212 -8.23 61.58 18.74
CA PRO A 212 -9.13 62.03 19.76
C PRO A 212 -8.33 62.28 21.04
N LYS A 213 -8.37 63.54 21.52
CA LYS A 213 -8.20 63.80 22.94
C LYS A 213 -9.34 63.05 23.65
N MET A 214 -9.01 61.96 24.35
CA MET A 214 -10.01 61.09 24.97
C MET A 214 -10.61 61.80 26.19
N ASN A 215 -11.86 62.24 26.06
CA ASN A 215 -12.63 62.78 27.17
C ASN A 215 -13.27 61.58 27.91
N PHE A 216 -12.79 61.29 29.13
CA PHE A 216 -13.02 60.05 29.89
C PHE A 216 -14.50 59.65 30.10
N LYS A 217 -15.45 60.58 29.93
CA LYS A 217 -16.90 60.33 30.15
C LYS A 217 -17.63 59.63 28.98
N LYS A 218 -17.05 59.52 27.77
CA LYS A 218 -17.68 58.81 26.62
C LYS A 218 -16.96 57.55 26.14
N GLY A 219 -15.71 57.32 26.57
CA GLY A 219 -14.92 56.14 26.18
C GLY A 219 -15.43 54.82 26.75
N TRP A 220 -16.03 54.85 27.95
CA TRP A 220 -16.60 53.66 28.58
C TRP A 220 -17.84 53.13 27.84
N LEU A 221 -18.66 54.01 27.25
CA LEU A 221 -19.86 53.61 26.51
C LEU A 221 -19.49 52.95 25.17
N THR A 222 -18.47 53.47 24.47
CA THR A 222 -17.92 52.83 23.26
C THR A 222 -17.22 51.52 23.57
N LEU A 223 -16.54 51.42 24.73
CA LEU A 223 -15.95 50.16 25.20
C LEU A 223 -17.05 49.14 25.54
N LEU A 224 -18.14 49.57 26.18
CA LEU A 224 -19.29 48.73 26.49
C LEU A 224 -20.00 48.24 25.24
N ILE A 225 -20.26 49.12 24.27
CA ILE A 225 -20.85 48.74 22.99
C ILE A 225 -19.92 47.75 22.26
N PHE A 226 -18.62 47.99 22.28
CA PHE A 226 -17.64 47.07 21.70
C PHE A 226 -17.59 45.71 22.42
N LEU A 227 -17.61 45.70 23.75
CA LEU A 227 -17.68 44.48 24.56
C LEU A 227 -19.01 43.74 24.36
N LEU A 228 -20.12 44.46 24.19
CA LEU A 228 -21.44 43.90 23.90
C LEU A 228 -21.48 43.29 22.50
N ILE A 229 -20.88 43.95 21.51
CA ILE A 229 -20.70 43.40 20.16
C ILE A 229 -19.83 42.14 20.22
N ILE A 230 -18.71 42.16 20.94
CA ILE A 230 -17.88 40.95 21.13
C ILE A 230 -18.69 39.85 21.80
N LEU A 231 -19.46 40.15 22.85
CA LEU A 231 -20.28 39.18 23.56
C LEU A 231 -21.32 38.54 22.63
N ILE A 232 -22.00 39.36 21.81
CA ILE A 232 -23.05 38.92 20.87
C ILE A 232 -22.48 38.11 19.70
N PHE A 233 -21.32 38.50 19.15
CA PHE A 233 -20.70 37.80 18.02
C PHE A 233 -19.79 36.66 18.45
N SER A 234 -19.40 36.56 19.73
CA SER A 234 -18.48 35.52 20.22
C SER A 234 -18.98 34.09 20.01
N PRO A 235 -20.28 33.76 20.17
CA PRO A 235 -20.78 32.41 19.91
C PRO A 235 -20.79 32.05 18.43
N LEU A 236 -21.06 33.01 17.55
CA LEU A 236 -20.99 32.79 16.10
C LEU A 236 -19.54 32.60 15.62
N LEU A 237 -18.61 33.35 16.22
CA LEU A 237 -17.18 33.19 15.96
C LEU A 237 -16.65 31.87 16.53
N SER A 238 -17.12 31.42 17.69
CA SER A 238 -16.74 30.13 18.28
C SER A 238 -17.30 28.96 17.47
N LEU A 239 -18.55 29.03 17.02
CA LEU A 239 -19.16 28.05 16.11
C LEU A 239 -18.33 27.91 14.82
N ALA A 240 -18.01 29.03 14.17
CA ALA A 240 -17.18 29.03 12.96
C ALA A 240 -15.76 28.50 13.22
N TYR A 241 -15.17 28.85 14.38
CA TYR A 241 -13.87 28.35 14.79
C TYR A 241 -13.90 26.83 14.97
N PHE A 242 -14.83 26.30 15.76
CA PHE A 242 -14.93 24.88 16.04
C PHE A 242 -15.26 24.06 14.78
N GLY A 243 -16.20 24.52 13.93
CA GLY A 243 -16.47 23.87 12.64
C GLY A 243 -15.26 23.86 11.71
N PHE A 244 -14.53 24.97 11.61
CA PHE A 244 -13.32 25.06 10.79
C PHE A 244 -12.20 24.13 11.29
N PHE A 245 -11.92 24.13 12.58
CA PHE A 245 -10.89 23.29 13.17
C PHE A 245 -11.29 21.81 13.21
N GLY A 246 -12.58 21.48 13.30
CA GLY A 246 -13.10 20.13 13.08
C GLY A 246 -12.71 19.63 11.70
N LEU A 247 -13.11 20.34 10.64
CA LEU A 247 -12.78 19.99 9.25
C LEU A 247 -11.27 19.93 8.98
N GLN A 248 -10.51 20.87 9.55
CA GLN A 248 -9.06 20.90 9.37
C GLN A 248 -8.39 19.69 10.02
N ASN A 249 -8.81 19.30 11.22
CA ASN A 249 -8.27 18.12 11.90
C ASN A 249 -8.69 16.83 11.17
N LEU A 250 -9.92 16.73 10.65
CA LEU A 250 -10.34 15.59 9.82
C LEU A 250 -9.48 15.43 8.56
N LYS A 251 -9.16 16.55 7.88
CA LYS A 251 -8.22 16.53 6.74
C LYS A 251 -6.81 16.10 7.16
N GLN A 252 -6.36 16.51 8.35
CA GLN A 252 -5.07 16.07 8.91
C GLN A 252 -5.08 14.60 9.32
N THR A 253 -6.22 14.05 9.75
CA THR A 253 -6.40 12.61 9.98
C THR A 253 -6.15 11.84 8.70
N LYS A 254 -6.80 12.24 7.60
CA LYS A 254 -6.61 11.62 6.29
C LYS A 254 -5.14 11.66 5.85
N SER A 255 -4.49 12.82 5.96
CA SER A 255 -3.08 12.94 5.54
C SER A 255 -2.12 12.14 6.44
N ALA A 256 -2.36 12.11 7.76
CA ALA A 256 -1.57 11.31 8.69
C ALA A 256 -1.75 9.81 8.46
N LEU A 257 -2.98 9.35 8.18
CA LEU A 257 -3.29 7.97 7.83
C LEU A 257 -2.57 7.56 6.54
N LEU A 258 -2.66 8.37 5.49
CA LEU A 258 -1.95 8.12 4.22
C LEU A 258 -0.42 8.10 4.38
N ALA A 259 0.10 8.80 5.40
CA ALA A 259 1.52 8.87 5.72
C ALA A 259 2.03 7.80 6.70
N GLY A 260 1.21 6.83 7.14
CA GLY A 260 1.69 5.82 8.09
C GLY A 260 1.61 6.20 9.56
N GLN A 261 1.06 7.36 9.91
CA GLN A 261 1.16 7.92 11.26
C GLN A 261 -0.12 7.65 12.06
N LEU A 262 -0.40 6.38 12.39
CA LEU A 262 -1.66 5.93 13.01
C LEU A 262 -1.98 6.66 14.33
N ILE A 263 -1.01 6.79 15.23
CA ILE A 263 -1.19 7.51 16.52
C ILE A 263 -1.57 8.97 16.28
N LYS A 264 -0.89 9.63 15.33
CA LYS A 264 -1.18 11.02 14.97
C LYS A 264 -2.55 11.15 14.29
N ALA A 265 -2.90 10.20 13.42
CA ALA A 265 -4.19 10.15 12.76
C ALA A 265 -5.31 9.99 13.80
N SER A 266 -5.16 9.08 14.77
CA SER A 266 -6.15 8.88 15.83
C SER A 266 -6.29 10.14 16.69
N ARG A 267 -5.18 10.74 17.12
CA ARG A 267 -5.21 12.01 17.88
C ARG A 267 -5.93 13.11 17.11
N LYS A 268 -5.72 13.21 15.79
CA LYS A 268 -6.38 14.21 14.94
C LYS A 268 -7.86 13.90 14.72
N ALA A 269 -8.23 12.63 14.60
CA ALA A 269 -9.62 12.19 14.50
C ALA A 269 -10.37 12.52 15.79
N SER A 270 -9.79 12.21 16.95
CA SER A 270 -10.35 12.54 18.26
C SER A 270 -10.49 14.06 18.46
N LEU A 271 -9.48 14.86 18.09
CA LEU A 271 -9.62 16.33 18.13
C LEU A 271 -10.71 16.83 17.18
N SER A 272 -10.81 16.25 15.99
CA SER A 272 -11.87 16.60 15.04
C SER A 272 -13.25 16.33 15.62
N GLN A 273 -13.44 15.18 16.27
CA GLN A 273 -14.68 14.81 16.94
C GLN A 273 -15.05 15.83 18.03
N ASP A 274 -14.13 16.14 18.95
CA ASP A 274 -14.36 17.12 20.03
C ASP A 274 -14.71 18.51 19.47
N TYR A 275 -14.04 18.95 18.40
CA TYR A 275 -14.37 20.22 17.75
C TYR A 275 -15.76 20.22 17.11
N PHE A 276 -16.16 19.14 16.43
CA PHE A 276 -17.51 19.06 15.88
C PHE A 276 -18.58 19.01 16.96
N GLN A 277 -18.39 18.22 18.02
CA GLN A 277 -19.32 18.17 19.17
C GLN A 277 -19.49 19.54 19.84
N ARG A 278 -18.40 20.30 19.99
CA ARG A 278 -18.48 21.67 20.53
C ARG A 278 -19.18 22.63 19.58
N ALA A 279 -18.96 22.51 18.27
CA ALA A 279 -19.68 23.30 17.29
C ALA A 279 -21.19 23.00 17.34
N ASP A 280 -21.55 21.73 17.45
CA ASP A 280 -22.91 21.22 17.56
C ASP A 280 -23.64 21.80 18.78
N GLN A 281 -23.04 21.66 19.98
CA GLN A 281 -23.56 22.24 21.23
C GLN A 281 -23.73 23.77 21.17
N GLN A 282 -22.79 24.46 20.50
CA GLN A 282 -22.89 25.91 20.31
C GLN A 282 -24.02 26.28 19.34
N LEU A 283 -24.24 25.48 18.30
CA LEU A 283 -25.35 25.67 17.38
C LEU A 283 -26.70 25.47 18.07
N GLU A 284 -26.83 24.41 18.87
CA GLU A 284 -28.04 24.10 19.65
C GLU A 284 -28.38 25.27 20.58
N SER A 285 -27.42 25.72 21.41
CA SER A 285 -27.63 26.87 22.31
C SER A 285 -27.99 28.16 21.58
N LEU A 286 -27.38 28.45 20.43
CA LEU A 286 -27.73 29.62 19.62
C LEU A 286 -29.12 29.49 19.00
N SER A 287 -29.49 28.28 18.57
CA SER A 287 -30.80 28.01 17.99
C SER A 287 -31.93 28.20 19.00
N GLU A 288 -31.70 27.83 20.27
CA GLU A 288 -32.63 28.05 21.38
C GLU A 288 -32.74 29.53 21.74
N ILE A 289 -31.62 30.22 21.93
CA ILE A 289 -31.57 31.64 22.32
C ILE A 289 -32.29 32.53 21.30
N PHE A 290 -32.10 32.25 20.01
CA PHE A 290 -32.65 33.07 18.93
C PHE A 290 -33.92 32.50 18.30
N GLY A 291 -34.46 31.38 18.78
CA GLY A 291 -35.64 30.73 18.22
C GLY A 291 -35.46 30.29 16.76
N LEU A 292 -34.24 29.91 16.37
CA LEU A 292 -33.86 29.56 15.00
C LEU A 292 -33.88 28.06 14.72
N ALA A 293 -34.23 27.23 15.72
CA ALA A 293 -34.19 25.76 15.62
C ALA A 293 -35.01 25.19 14.44
N THR A 294 -36.09 25.86 14.05
CA THR A 294 -36.94 25.45 12.91
C THR A 294 -36.47 25.97 11.56
N GLN A 295 -35.38 26.76 11.51
CA GLN A 295 -34.85 27.26 10.25
C GLN A 295 -34.08 26.17 9.50
N GLU A 296 -34.47 25.94 8.25
CA GLU A 296 -33.86 24.96 7.36
C GLU A 296 -32.32 25.06 7.28
N LYS A 297 -31.77 26.28 7.33
CA LYS A 297 -30.30 26.50 7.31
C LYS A 297 -29.60 26.07 8.59
N VAL A 298 -30.27 26.19 9.74
CA VAL A 298 -29.73 25.76 11.04
C VAL A 298 -29.77 24.24 11.11
N ILE A 299 -30.90 23.63 10.70
CA ILE A 299 -31.05 22.18 10.61
C ILE A 299 -29.96 21.57 9.71
N ARG A 300 -29.73 22.14 8.51
CA ARG A 300 -28.65 21.66 7.62
C ARG A 300 -27.25 21.81 8.21
N LEU A 301 -27.01 22.85 9.01
CA LEU A 301 -25.70 23.06 9.63
C LEU A 301 -25.48 22.05 10.76
N ASP A 302 -26.51 21.78 11.55
CA ASP A 302 -26.54 20.74 12.59
C ASP A 302 -26.25 19.36 11.97
N GLU A 303 -26.96 18.99 10.90
CA GLU A 303 -26.72 17.76 10.14
C GLU A 303 -25.26 17.63 9.68
N LEU A 304 -24.65 18.71 9.19
CA LEU A 304 -23.26 18.71 8.74
C LEU A 304 -22.25 18.57 9.89
N LEU A 305 -22.50 19.21 11.03
CA LEU A 305 -21.64 19.13 12.22
C LEU A 305 -21.73 17.74 12.84
N SER A 306 -22.95 17.22 12.97
CA SER A 306 -23.23 15.85 13.41
C SER A 306 -22.57 14.82 12.49
N LEU A 307 -22.70 14.95 11.17
CA LEU A 307 -22.02 14.10 10.19
C LEU A 307 -20.49 14.15 10.36
N GLY A 308 -19.93 15.35 10.53
CA GLY A 308 -18.50 15.54 10.78
C GLY A 308 -18.03 14.85 12.05
N SER A 309 -18.80 14.97 13.14
CA SER A 309 -18.56 14.33 14.43
C SER A 309 -18.59 12.80 14.32
N VAL A 310 -19.68 12.25 13.77
CA VAL A 310 -19.89 10.80 13.58
C VAL A 310 -18.80 10.20 12.69
N THR A 311 -18.43 10.89 11.60
CA THR A 311 -17.35 10.44 10.72
C THR A 311 -16.00 10.42 11.46
N ALA A 312 -15.68 11.49 12.19
CA ALA A 312 -14.43 11.59 12.94
C ALA A 312 -14.34 10.53 14.05
N GLU A 313 -15.44 10.27 14.75
CA GLU A 313 -15.54 9.23 15.76
C GLU A 313 -15.38 7.83 15.14
N GLY A 314 -16.07 7.55 14.04
CA GLY A 314 -15.99 6.27 13.32
C GLY A 314 -14.58 5.95 12.86
N VAL A 315 -13.88 6.95 12.30
CA VAL A 315 -12.47 6.83 11.91
C VAL A 315 -11.57 6.66 13.13
N ASN A 316 -11.81 7.39 14.22
CA ASN A 316 -11.01 7.26 15.43
C ASN A 316 -11.12 5.85 16.04
N ASN A 317 -12.33 5.31 16.15
CA ASN A 317 -12.57 3.96 16.65
C ASN A 317 -11.88 2.91 15.78
N PHE A 318 -11.92 3.04 14.45
CA PHE A 318 -11.16 2.16 13.56
C PHE A 318 -9.65 2.22 13.81
N LEU A 319 -9.11 3.43 13.98
CA LEU A 319 -7.69 3.63 14.26
C LEU A 319 -7.27 3.05 15.62
N GLN A 320 -8.13 3.16 16.64
CA GLN A 320 -7.91 2.55 17.94
C GLN A 320 -7.93 1.02 17.85
N ALA A 321 -8.88 0.43 17.12
CA ALA A 321 -8.90 -1.00 16.84
C ALA A 321 -7.62 -1.46 16.11
N ALA A 322 -7.11 -0.68 15.16
CA ALA A 322 -5.87 -0.97 14.45
C ALA A 322 -4.65 -0.95 15.38
N LEU A 323 -4.55 0.05 16.28
CA LEU A 323 -3.49 0.13 17.29
C LEU A 323 -3.55 -1.07 18.26
N GLN A 324 -4.74 -1.47 18.72
CA GLN A 324 -4.88 -2.64 19.58
C GLN A 324 -4.60 -3.95 18.86
N SER A 325 -4.97 -4.07 17.58
CA SER A 325 -4.62 -5.24 16.75
C SER A 325 -3.10 -5.37 16.59
N GLN A 326 -2.38 -4.25 16.49
CA GLN A 326 -0.93 -4.23 16.46
C GLN A 326 -0.32 -4.70 17.79
N ASN A 327 -0.87 -4.25 18.92
CA ASN A 327 -0.45 -4.69 20.25
C ASN A 327 -0.70 -6.19 20.46
N LEU A 328 -1.89 -6.67 20.07
CA LEU A 328 -2.25 -8.08 20.10
C LEU A 328 -1.24 -8.91 19.32
N LEU A 329 -0.95 -8.54 18.07
CA LEU A 329 -0.04 -9.29 17.22
C LEU A 329 1.40 -9.29 17.75
N ARG A 330 1.86 -8.16 18.30
CA ARG A 330 3.15 -8.10 19.01
C ARG A 330 3.18 -9.05 20.21
N ALA A 331 2.11 -9.08 21.02
CA ALA A 331 2.03 -9.96 22.19
C ALA A 331 2.05 -11.45 21.79
N VAL A 332 1.27 -11.82 20.75
CA VAL A 332 1.24 -13.17 20.18
C VAL A 332 2.64 -13.61 19.74
N MET A 333 3.38 -12.76 19.04
CA MET A 333 4.70 -13.11 18.49
C MET A 333 5.85 -13.03 19.50
N GLN A 334 5.77 -12.14 20.49
CA GLN A 334 6.84 -11.91 21.48
C GLN A 334 6.65 -12.71 22.77
N LYS A 335 5.65 -13.60 22.84
CA LYS A 335 5.33 -14.40 24.04
C LYS A 335 5.12 -13.53 25.29
N GLN A 336 4.48 -12.37 25.10
CA GLN A 336 4.16 -11.48 26.22
C GLN A 336 2.92 -11.98 26.95
N ALA A 337 2.97 -11.97 28.29
CA ALA A 337 1.79 -12.24 29.10
C ALA A 337 0.89 -11.00 29.12
N VAL A 338 -0.22 -11.05 28.38
CA VAL A 338 -1.24 -10.00 28.29
C VAL A 338 -2.63 -10.61 28.45
N ASP A 339 -3.62 -9.81 28.81
CA ASP A 339 -5.03 -10.21 28.74
C ASP A 339 -5.51 -10.21 27.28
N PHE A 340 -5.30 -11.34 26.59
CA PHE A 340 -5.70 -11.51 25.20
C PHE A 340 -7.21 -11.36 25.00
N ASN A 341 -8.03 -11.84 25.94
CA ASN A 341 -9.49 -11.70 25.85
C ASN A 341 -9.89 -10.23 25.95
N GLY A 342 -9.32 -9.50 26.90
CA GLY A 342 -9.52 -8.05 27.03
C GLY A 342 -9.14 -7.29 25.77
N LEU A 343 -7.97 -7.57 25.19
CA LEU A 343 -7.51 -6.94 23.95
C LEU A 343 -8.43 -7.24 22.76
N ILE A 344 -8.87 -8.50 22.59
CA ILE A 344 -9.77 -8.89 21.50
C ILE A 344 -11.15 -8.22 21.66
N GLU A 345 -11.69 -8.16 22.87
CA GLU A 345 -12.95 -7.47 23.14
C GLU A 345 -12.85 -5.96 22.91
N GLU A 346 -11.74 -5.31 23.29
CA GLU A 346 -11.49 -3.89 22.95
C GLU A 346 -11.46 -3.65 21.44
N ILE A 347 -10.76 -4.51 20.68
CA ILE A 347 -10.73 -4.41 19.21
C ILE A 347 -12.16 -4.54 18.67
N LYS A 348 -12.91 -5.55 19.11
CA LYS A 348 -14.28 -5.81 18.67
C LYS A 348 -15.22 -4.63 18.95
N VAL A 349 -15.21 -4.10 20.18
CA VAL A 349 -16.04 -2.95 20.57
C VAL A 349 -15.72 -1.72 19.71
N ASN A 350 -14.44 -1.45 19.48
CA ASN A 350 -14.02 -0.33 18.64
C ASN A 350 -14.44 -0.52 17.17
N LEU A 351 -14.31 -1.74 16.63
CA LEU A 351 -14.76 -2.03 15.27
C LEU A 351 -16.29 -1.95 15.12
N ASP A 352 -17.06 -2.43 16.10
CA ASP A 352 -18.53 -2.34 16.11
C ASP A 352 -19.02 -0.88 16.13
N ARG A 353 -18.42 -0.04 16.97
CA ARG A 353 -18.69 1.40 17.02
C ARG A 353 -18.32 2.07 15.71
N SER A 354 -17.13 1.77 15.19
CA SER A 354 -16.66 2.31 13.92
C SER A 354 -17.60 1.96 12.77
N PHE A 355 -18.01 0.70 12.65
CA PHE A 355 -18.94 0.28 11.60
C PHE A 355 -20.29 1.00 11.70
N SER A 356 -20.85 1.09 12.91
CA SER A 356 -22.14 1.76 13.13
C SER A 356 -22.09 3.24 12.74
N GLN A 357 -21.02 3.94 13.16
CA GLN A 357 -20.81 5.36 12.87
C GLN A 357 -20.55 5.63 11.39
N LEU A 358 -19.70 4.83 10.76
CA LEU A 358 -19.42 4.98 9.33
C LEU A 358 -20.63 4.60 8.46
N SER A 359 -21.48 3.66 8.91
CA SER A 359 -22.75 3.35 8.24
C SER A 359 -23.72 4.53 8.30
N LEU A 360 -23.83 5.18 9.47
CA LEU A 360 -24.65 6.37 9.63
C LEU A 360 -24.12 7.52 8.76
N ALA A 361 -22.81 7.75 8.76
CA ALA A 361 -22.17 8.78 7.94
C ALA A 361 -22.36 8.55 6.44
N GLU A 362 -22.21 7.30 5.96
CA GLU A 362 -22.47 6.94 4.55
C GLU A 362 -23.95 7.20 4.20
N SER A 363 -24.88 6.77 5.05
CA SER A 363 -26.32 6.98 4.84
C SER A 363 -26.69 8.46 4.77
N GLN A 364 -26.08 9.30 5.60
CA GLN A 364 -26.33 10.75 5.63
C GLN A 364 -25.70 11.48 4.43
N LEU A 365 -24.55 11.00 3.93
CA LEU A 365 -23.89 11.58 2.74
C LEU A 365 -24.65 11.30 1.44
N GLY A 366 -25.38 10.18 1.36
CA GLY A 366 -26.11 9.78 0.15
C GLY A 366 -25.19 9.65 -1.07
N GLY A 367 -25.55 10.26 -2.19
CA GLY A 367 -24.81 10.18 -3.46
C GLY A 367 -23.56 11.07 -3.57
N GLN A 368 -23.06 11.65 -2.47
CA GLN A 368 -21.87 12.50 -2.50
C GLN A 368 -20.58 11.69 -2.74
N PRO A 369 -19.55 12.26 -3.40
CA PRO A 369 -18.28 11.56 -3.65
C PRO A 369 -17.57 11.04 -2.38
N GLU A 370 -17.75 11.73 -1.26
CA GLU A 370 -17.23 11.34 0.05
C GLU A 370 -17.84 10.03 0.56
N ALA A 371 -19.10 9.72 0.19
CA ALA A 371 -19.77 8.49 0.58
C ALA A 371 -19.00 7.25 0.09
N ALA A 372 -18.46 7.30 -1.13
CA ALA A 372 -17.65 6.19 -1.68
C ALA A 372 -16.39 5.93 -0.85
N GLN A 373 -15.73 6.98 -0.33
CA GLN A 373 -14.55 6.84 0.53
C GLN A 373 -14.92 6.26 1.90
N ILE A 374 -16.04 6.71 2.49
CA ILE A 374 -16.55 6.16 3.75
C ILE A 374 -16.95 4.70 3.56
N SER A 375 -17.62 4.36 2.45
CA SER A 375 -18.01 3.01 2.09
C SER A 375 -16.80 2.07 2.07
N GLN A 376 -15.70 2.48 1.41
CA GLN A 376 -14.46 1.69 1.37
C GLN A 376 -13.90 1.41 2.76
N VAL A 377 -13.83 2.41 3.64
CA VAL A 377 -13.35 2.22 5.03
C VAL A 377 -14.32 1.35 5.82
N ARG A 378 -15.63 1.57 5.70
CA ARG A 378 -16.64 0.76 6.37
C ARG A 378 -16.56 -0.72 5.95
N GLN A 379 -16.33 -1.00 4.67
CA GLN A 379 -16.13 -2.38 4.20
C GLN A 379 -14.88 -3.03 4.81
N LEU A 380 -13.77 -2.28 4.93
CA LEU A 380 -12.58 -2.77 5.64
C LEU A 380 -12.88 -3.04 7.12
N VAL A 381 -13.63 -2.15 7.79
CA VAL A 381 -14.06 -2.36 9.17
C VAL A 381 -14.94 -3.60 9.27
N LEU A 382 -15.87 -3.82 8.34
CA LEU A 382 -16.71 -5.03 8.32
C LEU A 382 -15.88 -6.30 8.20
N GLN A 383 -14.89 -6.32 7.30
CA GLN A 383 -13.97 -7.45 7.16
C GLN A 383 -13.17 -7.68 8.45
N ALA A 384 -12.64 -6.61 9.07
CA ALA A 384 -11.95 -6.70 10.34
C ALA A 384 -12.85 -7.25 11.46
N ARG A 385 -14.12 -6.82 11.54
CA ARG A 385 -15.10 -7.32 12.52
C ARG A 385 -15.35 -8.81 12.39
N LYS A 386 -15.41 -9.32 11.16
CA LYS A 386 -15.56 -10.76 10.91
C LYS A 386 -14.28 -11.50 11.29
N ALA A 387 -13.12 -10.97 10.91
CA ALA A 387 -11.83 -11.57 11.21
C ALA A 387 -11.54 -11.66 12.72
N THR A 388 -12.00 -10.69 13.54
CA THR A 388 -11.80 -10.76 15.00
C THR A 388 -12.52 -11.93 15.66
N LEU A 389 -13.60 -12.44 15.07
CA LEU A 389 -14.31 -13.63 15.56
C LEU A 389 -13.42 -14.89 15.49
N LEU A 390 -12.47 -14.91 14.57
CA LEU A 390 -11.55 -16.02 14.38
C LEU A 390 -10.40 -16.02 15.39
N LEU A 391 -10.03 -14.84 15.92
CA LEU A 391 -8.81 -14.66 16.69
C LEU A 391 -8.70 -15.59 17.91
N PRO A 392 -9.70 -15.72 18.80
CA PRO A 392 -9.57 -16.52 20.01
C PRO A 392 -9.18 -17.97 19.75
N GLU A 393 -9.81 -18.60 18.75
CA GLU A 393 -9.43 -19.94 18.34
C GLU A 393 -8.10 -19.91 17.60
N MET A 394 -7.91 -19.00 16.63
CA MET A 394 -6.70 -18.96 15.80
C MET A 394 -5.39 -18.84 16.59
N ILE A 395 -5.39 -18.12 17.72
CA ILE A 395 -4.22 -17.97 18.58
C ILE A 395 -4.17 -18.99 19.73
N GLY A 396 -5.08 -19.96 19.75
CA GLY A 396 -5.12 -21.04 20.73
C GLY A 396 -5.40 -20.59 22.16
N LEU A 397 -6.36 -19.68 22.39
CA LEU A 397 -6.70 -19.24 23.75
C LEU A 397 -7.33 -20.33 24.61
N LYS A 398 -8.02 -21.30 24.00
CA LYS A 398 -8.68 -22.40 24.71
C LYS A 398 -7.87 -23.69 24.64
N GLU A 399 -7.43 -24.02 23.42
CA GLU A 399 -6.70 -25.23 23.11
C GLU A 399 -5.57 -24.90 22.15
N LYS A 400 -4.49 -25.66 22.26
CA LYS A 400 -3.35 -25.60 21.36
C LYS A 400 -3.79 -25.82 19.91
N GLN A 401 -3.42 -24.90 19.03
CA GLN A 401 -3.71 -24.98 17.59
C GLN A 401 -2.44 -25.13 16.79
N THR A 402 -2.44 -25.99 15.78
CA THR A 402 -1.37 -26.09 14.79
C THR A 402 -1.92 -25.89 13.39
N TYR A 403 -1.31 -25.00 12.62
CA TYR A 403 -1.68 -24.72 11.23
C TYR A 403 -0.58 -25.19 10.28
N LEU A 404 -0.99 -25.84 9.18
CA LEU A 404 -0.12 -26.16 8.05
C LEU A 404 -0.03 -24.95 7.14
N VAL A 405 1.17 -24.44 6.90
CA VAL A 405 1.42 -23.40 5.90
C VAL A 405 2.02 -24.03 4.66
N LEU A 406 1.34 -23.96 3.53
CA LEU A 406 1.83 -24.43 2.24
C LEU A 406 2.55 -23.27 1.54
N PHE A 407 3.85 -23.41 1.28
CA PHE A 407 4.60 -22.44 0.51
C PHE A 407 4.54 -22.81 -0.98
N GLN A 408 3.69 -22.11 -1.71
CA GLN A 408 3.38 -22.38 -3.11
C GLN A 408 4.24 -21.54 -4.05
N ASN A 409 4.88 -22.20 -5.01
CA ASN A 409 5.67 -21.55 -6.04
C ASN A 409 4.80 -21.31 -7.28
N ASN A 410 4.26 -20.11 -7.44
CA ASN A 410 3.43 -19.77 -8.60
C ASN A 410 4.20 -19.62 -9.92
N SER A 411 5.53 -19.73 -9.92
CA SER A 411 6.32 -19.87 -11.14
C SER A 411 6.28 -21.29 -11.70
N GLU A 412 5.87 -22.26 -10.88
CA GLU A 412 5.42 -23.58 -11.31
C GLU A 412 3.94 -23.73 -10.96
N LEU A 413 3.06 -23.18 -11.81
CA LEU A 413 1.68 -22.99 -11.42
C LEU A 413 0.95 -24.31 -11.17
N ARG A 414 0.18 -24.34 -10.08
CA ARG A 414 -0.81 -25.37 -9.75
C ARG A 414 -2.15 -24.68 -9.46
N PRO A 415 -3.28 -25.42 -9.51
CA PRO A 415 -4.63 -24.85 -9.47
C PRO A 415 -4.90 -23.89 -8.32
N THR A 416 -4.38 -24.16 -7.12
CA THR A 416 -4.61 -23.33 -5.93
C THR A 416 -3.53 -22.29 -5.64
N GLY A 417 -2.54 -22.13 -6.53
CA GLY A 417 -1.59 -21.02 -6.42
C GLY A 417 -0.11 -21.37 -6.65
N GLY A 418 0.24 -22.63 -6.92
CA GLY A 418 1.62 -23.01 -7.24
C GLY A 418 2.04 -24.36 -6.66
N PHE A 419 3.18 -24.87 -7.12
CA PHE A 419 3.77 -26.11 -6.61
C PHE A 419 4.13 -25.98 -5.13
N ILE A 420 3.74 -26.97 -4.31
CA ILE A 420 4.04 -26.97 -2.87
C ILE A 420 5.46 -27.49 -2.69
N GLY A 421 6.43 -26.59 -2.72
CA GLY A 421 7.84 -26.97 -2.58
C GLY A 421 8.28 -27.16 -1.13
N SER A 422 7.59 -26.53 -0.20
CA SER A 422 7.91 -26.56 1.23
C SER A 422 6.63 -26.33 2.02
N PHE A 423 6.64 -26.71 3.28
CA PHE A 423 5.56 -26.41 4.21
C PHE A 423 6.10 -25.95 5.56
N GLY A 424 5.26 -25.29 6.34
CA GLY A 424 5.56 -24.92 7.71
C GLY A 424 4.48 -25.38 8.67
N LEU A 425 4.84 -25.53 9.94
CA LEU A 425 3.88 -25.77 11.02
C LEU A 425 3.97 -24.62 12.01
N LEU A 426 2.88 -23.86 12.11
CA LEU A 426 2.70 -22.77 13.05
C LEU A 426 1.88 -23.26 14.22
N THR A 427 2.42 -23.20 15.44
CA THR A 427 1.71 -23.68 16.63
C THR A 427 1.47 -22.56 17.62
N PHE A 428 0.21 -22.37 17.99
CA PHE A 428 -0.23 -21.42 18.98
C PHE A 428 -0.75 -22.12 20.23
N ASP A 429 -0.47 -21.55 21.39
CA ASP A 429 -0.94 -22.03 22.69
C ASP A 429 -1.03 -20.85 23.66
N GLU A 430 -2.10 -20.81 24.45
CA GLU A 430 -2.39 -19.72 25.41
C GLU A 430 -2.28 -18.30 24.81
N GLY A 431 -2.62 -18.14 23.52
CA GLY A 431 -2.54 -16.85 22.82
C GLY A 431 -1.18 -16.53 22.21
N GLN A 432 -0.21 -17.43 22.31
CA GLN A 432 1.17 -17.18 21.90
C GLN A 432 1.61 -18.10 20.78
N LEU A 433 2.43 -17.59 19.85
CA LEU A 433 3.13 -18.42 18.88
C LEU A 433 4.27 -19.16 19.61
N ILE A 434 4.08 -20.45 19.90
CA ILE A 434 5.04 -21.23 20.68
C ILE A 434 6.09 -21.92 19.82
N ASP A 435 5.74 -22.31 18.59
CA ASP A 435 6.61 -23.03 17.66
C ASP A 435 6.33 -22.62 16.19
N PHE A 436 7.40 -22.56 15.40
CA PHE A 436 7.36 -22.35 13.96
C PHE A 436 8.51 -23.12 13.31
N GLU A 437 8.17 -24.12 12.52
CA GLU A 437 9.12 -24.88 11.71
C GLU A 437 8.79 -24.77 10.22
N VAL A 438 9.83 -24.85 9.38
CA VAL A 438 9.73 -24.95 7.92
C VAL A 438 10.46 -26.20 7.49
N LYS A 439 9.86 -26.97 6.58
CA LYS A 439 10.39 -28.22 6.05
C LYS A 439 10.25 -28.29 4.54
N ASP A 440 11.17 -29.02 3.93
CA ASP A 440 11.01 -29.45 2.54
C ASP A 440 9.84 -30.44 2.45
N VAL A 441 8.99 -30.31 1.43
CA VAL A 441 7.84 -31.20 1.24
C VAL A 441 8.25 -32.67 1.07
N TYR A 442 9.39 -32.95 0.43
CA TYR A 442 9.90 -34.30 0.21
C TYR A 442 10.28 -35.01 1.51
N SER A 443 10.57 -34.25 2.57
CA SER A 443 10.80 -34.82 3.90
C SER A 443 9.54 -35.47 4.48
N ALA A 444 8.35 -34.98 4.12
CA ALA A 444 7.07 -35.59 4.48
C ALA A 444 6.69 -36.69 3.48
N ASP A 445 6.71 -36.40 2.17
CA ASP A 445 6.33 -37.35 1.12
C ASP A 445 7.05 -38.70 1.26
N GLY A 446 8.36 -38.68 1.58
CA GLY A 446 9.18 -39.88 1.75
C GLY A 446 8.80 -40.76 2.95
N GLN A 447 7.94 -40.27 3.86
CA GLN A 447 7.45 -41.00 5.02
C GLN A 447 6.06 -41.62 4.79
N LEU A 448 5.41 -41.34 3.65
CA LEU A 448 4.10 -41.93 3.33
C LEU A 448 4.18 -43.46 3.30
N LYS A 449 3.34 -44.11 4.10
CA LYS A 449 3.23 -45.57 4.11
C LYS A 449 2.16 -46.04 3.13
N GLY A 450 2.56 -46.79 2.11
CA GLY A 450 1.66 -47.36 1.11
C GLY A 450 1.57 -46.50 -0.15
N HIS A 451 0.54 -46.75 -0.95
CA HIS A 451 0.32 -46.10 -2.24
C HIS A 451 -1.03 -45.38 -2.25
N VAL A 452 -1.04 -44.14 -2.69
CA VAL A 452 -2.26 -43.38 -2.95
C VAL A 452 -2.31 -43.12 -4.44
N GLU A 453 -3.38 -43.57 -5.09
CA GLU A 453 -3.55 -43.38 -6.53
C GLU A 453 -3.80 -41.90 -6.83
N PRO A 454 -3.00 -41.26 -7.70
CA PRO A 454 -3.21 -39.88 -8.11
C PRO A 454 -4.46 -39.75 -9.00
N PRO A 455 -5.08 -38.55 -9.07
CA PRO A 455 -6.07 -38.23 -10.09
C PRO A 455 -5.56 -38.62 -11.49
N ALA A 456 -6.45 -39.12 -12.35
CA ALA A 456 -6.07 -39.69 -13.64
C ALA A 456 -5.35 -38.67 -14.56
N ASP A 457 -5.77 -37.41 -14.50
CA ASP A 457 -5.18 -36.28 -15.21
C ASP A 457 -3.81 -35.90 -14.63
N LEU A 458 -3.66 -35.87 -13.30
CA LEU A 458 -2.35 -35.70 -12.65
C LEU A 458 -1.37 -36.79 -13.11
N LYS A 459 -1.80 -38.05 -13.09
CA LYS A 459 -1.01 -39.20 -13.54
C LYS A 459 -0.65 -39.11 -15.02
N LYS A 460 -1.62 -38.77 -15.87
CA LYS A 460 -1.46 -38.70 -17.33
C LYS A 460 -0.50 -37.59 -17.74
N TYR A 461 -0.66 -36.39 -17.17
CA TYR A 461 0.03 -35.20 -17.65
C TYR A 461 1.30 -34.86 -16.87
N LEU A 462 1.32 -35.05 -15.56
CA LEU A 462 2.51 -34.81 -14.74
C LEU A 462 3.39 -36.07 -14.63
N GLY A 463 2.84 -37.26 -14.88
CA GLY A 463 3.57 -38.52 -14.80
C GLY A 463 3.78 -39.03 -13.38
N GLU A 464 3.06 -38.49 -12.40
CA GLU A 464 3.17 -38.90 -11.01
C GLU A 464 2.72 -40.35 -10.83
N ALA A 465 3.63 -41.19 -10.35
CA ALA A 465 3.34 -42.60 -10.11
C ALA A 465 2.46 -42.79 -8.86
N GLY A 466 2.58 -41.90 -7.87
CA GLY A 466 1.82 -41.88 -6.62
C GLY A 466 1.46 -40.45 -6.20
N TRP A 467 0.47 -40.31 -5.33
CA TRP A 467 0.01 -39.01 -4.87
C TRP A 467 0.53 -38.67 -3.48
N TYR A 468 0.94 -37.42 -3.28
CA TYR A 468 1.65 -36.93 -2.10
C TYR A 468 1.24 -35.50 -1.74
N LEU A 469 1.71 -34.99 -0.59
CA LEU A 469 1.46 -33.62 -0.15
C LEU A 469 1.85 -32.56 -1.19
N ARG A 470 2.98 -32.74 -1.90
CA ARG A 470 3.48 -31.77 -2.89
C ARG A 470 2.50 -31.41 -4.04
N ASP A 471 1.62 -32.35 -4.40
CA ASP A 471 0.60 -32.20 -5.44
C ASP A 471 -0.82 -32.40 -4.90
N SER A 472 -1.01 -32.29 -3.57
CA SER A 472 -2.35 -32.40 -2.95
C SER A 472 -3.31 -31.32 -3.44
N ASN A 473 -2.78 -30.28 -4.07
CA ASN A 473 -3.45 -29.07 -4.49
C ASN A 473 -3.87 -29.03 -5.98
N TRP A 474 -4.06 -30.21 -6.57
CA TRP A 474 -4.49 -30.43 -7.95
C TRP A 474 -5.97 -30.09 -8.22
N ASP A 475 -6.79 -30.08 -7.18
CA ASP A 475 -8.17 -29.63 -7.25
C ASP A 475 -8.20 -28.09 -7.11
N PRO A 476 -8.84 -27.34 -8.02
CA PRO A 476 -8.92 -25.88 -7.90
C PRO A 476 -9.78 -25.41 -6.73
N ASP A 477 -10.64 -26.26 -6.17
CA ASP A 477 -11.35 -25.97 -4.92
C ASP A 477 -10.38 -26.07 -3.74
N PHE A 478 -9.95 -24.92 -3.21
CA PHE A 478 -8.95 -24.92 -2.16
C PHE A 478 -9.39 -25.60 -0.86
N PRO A 479 -10.66 -25.50 -0.36
CA PRO A 479 -11.09 -26.28 0.80
C PRO A 479 -10.89 -27.80 0.61
N THR A 480 -11.21 -28.31 -0.59
CA THR A 480 -10.97 -29.73 -0.94
C THR A 480 -9.48 -30.06 -0.94
N SER A 481 -8.66 -29.23 -1.58
CA SER A 481 -7.20 -29.37 -1.63
C SER A 481 -6.52 -29.22 -0.26
N ALA A 482 -7.02 -28.34 0.61
CA ALA A 482 -6.53 -28.08 1.94
C ALA A 482 -6.83 -29.23 2.90
N ALA A 483 -8.07 -29.73 2.90
CA ALA A 483 -8.43 -30.92 3.66
C ALA A 483 -7.56 -32.12 3.25
N ARG A 484 -7.27 -32.25 1.95
CA ARG A 484 -6.36 -33.26 1.43
C ARG A 484 -4.91 -33.05 1.87
N ALA A 485 -4.41 -31.81 1.86
CA ALA A 485 -3.07 -31.49 2.36
C ALA A 485 -2.91 -31.84 3.85
N ALA A 486 -3.91 -31.50 4.68
CA ALA A 486 -3.94 -31.87 6.09
C ALA A 486 -3.95 -33.39 6.28
N TRP A 487 -4.69 -34.12 5.45
CA TRP A 487 -4.70 -35.59 5.46
C TRP A 487 -3.34 -36.18 5.08
N PHE A 488 -2.70 -35.70 4.00
CA PHE A 488 -1.37 -36.17 3.60
C PHE A 488 -0.34 -35.91 4.69
N LEU A 489 -0.32 -34.70 5.27
CA LEU A 489 0.55 -34.39 6.39
C LEU A 489 0.38 -35.37 7.56
N GLU A 490 -0.86 -35.72 7.91
CA GLU A 490 -1.13 -36.71 8.97
C GLU A 490 -0.61 -38.10 8.58
N LYS A 491 -0.80 -38.55 7.34
CA LYS A 491 -0.35 -39.88 6.88
C LYS A 491 1.16 -39.99 6.71
N GLU A 492 1.80 -38.91 6.30
CA GLU A 492 3.23 -38.81 6.10
C GLU A 492 3.98 -38.63 7.42
N THR A 493 3.51 -37.74 8.29
CA THR A 493 4.28 -37.31 9.48
C THR A 493 3.66 -37.72 10.82
N GLY A 494 2.41 -38.20 10.83
CA GLY A 494 1.65 -38.46 12.05
C GLY A 494 1.13 -37.21 12.76
N ARG A 495 1.35 -36.01 12.19
CA ARG A 495 0.94 -34.73 12.81
C ARG A 495 -0.41 -34.26 12.25
N ARG A 496 -1.29 -33.85 13.16
CA ARG A 496 -2.58 -33.23 12.84
C ARG A 496 -2.49 -31.72 12.89
N VAL A 497 -3.36 -31.06 12.13
CA VAL A 497 -3.47 -29.61 12.06
C VAL A 497 -4.94 -29.19 12.10
N ASN A 498 -5.19 -28.00 12.63
CA ASN A 498 -6.50 -27.39 12.79
C ASN A 498 -6.89 -26.49 11.60
N GLY A 499 -5.98 -26.31 10.65
CA GLY A 499 -6.22 -25.57 9.43
C GLY A 499 -5.01 -25.56 8.52
N VAL A 500 -5.22 -25.06 7.30
CA VAL A 500 -4.21 -24.97 6.24
C VAL A 500 -4.24 -23.58 5.64
N TRP A 501 -3.09 -22.92 5.59
CA TRP A 501 -2.90 -21.64 4.91
C TRP A 501 -2.01 -21.88 3.69
N ALA A 502 -2.45 -21.53 2.49
CA ALA A 502 -1.58 -21.54 1.32
C ALA A 502 -1.10 -20.12 1.04
N ILE A 503 0.21 -19.93 0.93
CA ILE A 503 0.81 -18.65 0.57
C ILE A 503 1.69 -18.83 -0.65
N ASN A 504 1.58 -17.92 -1.61
CA ASN A 504 2.40 -17.96 -2.82
C ASN A 504 3.58 -16.96 -2.76
N LEU A 505 4.46 -17.00 -3.77
CA LEU A 505 5.61 -16.08 -3.83
C LEU A 505 5.19 -14.61 -3.94
N SER A 506 4.04 -14.31 -4.55
CA SER A 506 3.52 -12.94 -4.61
C SER A 506 3.29 -12.38 -3.21
N LEU A 507 2.68 -13.15 -2.30
CA LEU A 507 2.51 -12.72 -0.90
C LEU A 507 3.86 -12.45 -0.22
N ALA A 508 4.83 -13.36 -0.39
CA ALA A 508 6.17 -13.19 0.18
C ALA A 508 6.85 -11.91 -0.35
N GLN A 509 6.72 -11.61 -1.64
CA GLN A 509 7.19 -10.35 -2.23
C GLN A 509 6.49 -9.13 -1.61
N GLN A 510 5.17 -9.20 -1.36
CA GLN A 510 4.40 -8.10 -0.75
C GLN A 510 4.81 -7.84 0.71
N VAL A 511 5.13 -8.90 1.46
CA VAL A 511 5.70 -8.81 2.81
C VAL A 511 7.09 -8.17 2.76
N LEU A 512 7.96 -8.61 1.85
CA LEU A 512 9.28 -8.03 1.65
C LEU A 512 9.24 -6.56 1.22
N LYS A 513 8.24 -6.15 0.40
CA LYS A 513 8.03 -4.73 0.07
C LYS A 513 7.72 -3.87 1.29
N ALA A 514 7.03 -4.44 2.28
CA ALA A 514 6.67 -3.73 3.50
C ALA A 514 7.83 -3.67 4.52
N VAL A 515 8.51 -4.81 4.71
CA VAL A 515 9.62 -5.00 5.66
C VAL A 515 10.94 -4.40 5.15
N GLY A 516 11.11 -4.32 3.83
CA GLY A 516 12.37 -3.93 3.18
C GLY A 516 13.36 -5.08 3.08
N GLU A 517 14.55 -4.77 2.58
CA GLU A 517 15.63 -5.74 2.39
C GLU A 517 16.03 -6.42 3.70
N ILE A 518 16.25 -7.73 3.64
CA ILE A 518 16.69 -8.57 4.75
C ILE A 518 18.04 -9.21 4.41
N GLN A 519 18.89 -9.35 5.43
CA GLN A 519 20.15 -10.08 5.30
C GLN A 519 19.92 -11.51 5.77
N ILE A 520 20.37 -12.49 4.99
CA ILE A 520 20.44 -13.91 5.38
C ILE A 520 21.91 -14.22 5.68
N PRO A 521 22.36 -14.16 6.96
CA PRO A 521 23.78 -14.22 7.30
C PRO A 521 24.44 -15.52 6.86
N ASP A 522 23.74 -16.65 7.04
CA ASP A 522 24.23 -18.00 6.74
C ASP A 522 24.57 -18.18 5.25
N TYR A 523 23.95 -17.36 4.37
CA TYR A 523 24.16 -17.37 2.93
C TYR A 523 24.92 -16.14 2.42
N GLN A 524 25.20 -15.16 3.29
CA GLN A 524 25.76 -13.84 2.94
C GLN A 524 24.94 -13.09 1.88
N GLU A 525 23.63 -13.35 1.82
CA GLU A 525 22.73 -12.82 0.79
C GLU A 525 21.85 -11.69 1.31
N LYS A 526 21.52 -10.77 0.41
CA LYS A 526 20.54 -9.71 0.62
C LYS A 526 19.29 -10.04 -0.18
N ILE A 527 18.18 -10.23 0.52
CA ILE A 527 16.90 -10.62 -0.06
C ILE A 527 15.93 -9.43 0.05
N ASN A 528 15.32 -9.06 -1.06
CA ASN A 528 14.30 -8.04 -1.16
C ASN A 528 13.18 -8.53 -2.10
N ALA A 529 12.14 -7.72 -2.28
CA ALA A 529 10.99 -8.13 -3.08
C ALA A 529 11.31 -8.41 -4.56
N ASP A 530 12.35 -7.78 -5.10
CA ASP A 530 12.71 -7.86 -6.52
C ASP A 530 13.55 -9.10 -6.81
N ASN A 531 14.50 -9.44 -5.92
CA ASN A 531 15.41 -10.57 -6.12
C ASN A 531 14.98 -11.87 -5.39
N PHE A 532 13.92 -11.83 -4.58
CA PHE A 532 13.51 -12.99 -3.78
C PHE A 532 13.25 -14.22 -4.63
N PHE A 533 12.57 -14.07 -5.77
CA PHE A 533 12.32 -15.19 -6.68
C PHE A 533 13.65 -15.83 -7.14
N GLU A 534 14.49 -15.05 -7.81
CA GLU A 534 15.76 -15.55 -8.38
C GLU A 534 16.63 -16.22 -7.32
N LYS A 535 16.70 -15.65 -6.11
CA LYS A 535 17.47 -16.19 -5.00
C LYS A 535 16.85 -17.43 -4.40
N ALA A 536 15.53 -17.45 -4.20
CA ALA A 536 14.82 -18.64 -3.72
C ALA A 536 15.03 -19.81 -4.67
N GLU A 537 14.92 -19.59 -5.98
CA GLU A 537 15.17 -20.60 -7.00
C GLU A 537 16.63 -21.06 -7.00
N TYR A 538 17.59 -20.12 -6.97
CA TYR A 538 19.02 -20.44 -6.95
C TYR A 538 19.35 -21.38 -5.78
N TYR A 539 18.89 -21.06 -4.57
CA TYR A 539 19.20 -21.84 -3.37
C TYR A 539 18.31 -23.07 -3.17
N SER A 540 17.15 -23.15 -3.83
CA SER A 540 16.30 -24.35 -3.78
C SER A 540 16.71 -25.43 -4.78
N GLU A 541 17.31 -25.06 -5.92
CA GLU A 541 17.50 -25.98 -7.04
C GLU A 541 18.97 -26.28 -7.37
N ILE A 542 19.90 -25.35 -7.12
CA ILE A 542 21.31 -25.58 -7.50
C ILE A 542 21.97 -26.55 -6.52
N ASN A 543 22.50 -27.66 -7.06
CA ASN A 543 23.05 -28.79 -6.32
C ASN A 543 22.01 -29.53 -5.46
N PHE A 544 20.72 -29.43 -5.78
CA PHE A 544 19.68 -30.24 -5.14
C PHE A 544 19.89 -31.72 -5.43
N PHE A 545 19.73 -32.54 -4.39
CA PHE A 545 19.61 -34.00 -4.48
C PHE A 545 18.64 -34.47 -3.38
N PRO A 546 17.95 -35.62 -3.57
CA PRO A 546 17.04 -36.14 -2.56
C PRO A 546 17.73 -36.29 -1.19
N GLY A 547 17.20 -35.61 -0.18
CA GLY A 547 17.77 -35.55 1.18
C GLY A 547 18.61 -34.31 1.49
N SER A 548 18.84 -33.41 0.52
CA SER A 548 19.47 -32.10 0.77
C SER A 548 18.56 -31.22 1.62
N THR A 549 19.12 -30.56 2.64
CA THR A 549 18.40 -29.60 3.51
C THR A 549 18.46 -28.17 2.99
N GLN A 550 19.20 -27.89 1.90
CA GLN A 550 19.54 -26.53 1.49
C GLN A 550 18.32 -25.62 1.24
N LYS A 551 17.26 -26.16 0.63
CA LYS A 551 16.00 -25.44 0.41
C LYS A 551 15.31 -25.11 1.73
N GLN A 552 15.21 -26.11 2.61
CA GLN A 552 14.64 -25.94 3.95
C GLN A 552 15.45 -24.93 4.76
N ASP A 553 16.78 -25.00 4.71
CA ASP A 553 17.69 -24.13 5.45
C ASP A 553 17.58 -22.69 4.95
N PHE A 554 17.51 -22.48 3.63
CA PHE A 554 17.36 -21.15 3.03
C PHE A 554 15.99 -20.55 3.33
N LEU A 555 14.89 -21.24 3.01
CA LEU A 555 13.53 -20.73 3.22
C LEU A 555 13.20 -20.61 4.72
N GLY A 556 13.68 -21.53 5.54
CA GLY A 556 13.61 -21.44 7.00
C GLY A 556 14.40 -20.24 7.53
N GLY A 557 15.60 -20.00 6.99
CA GLY A 557 16.40 -18.82 7.29
C GLY A 557 15.70 -17.51 6.93
N VAL A 558 15.16 -17.40 5.72
CA VAL A 558 14.36 -16.26 5.25
C VAL A 558 13.15 -16.04 6.16
N SER A 559 12.38 -17.10 6.42
CA SER A 559 11.18 -17.02 7.24
C SER A 559 11.51 -16.55 8.65
N ARG A 560 12.54 -17.13 9.29
CA ARG A 560 13.00 -16.73 10.63
C ARG A 560 13.40 -15.25 10.68
N VAL A 561 14.20 -14.78 9.71
CA VAL A 561 14.61 -13.36 9.66
C VAL A 561 13.41 -12.43 9.44
N LEU A 562 12.46 -12.82 8.58
CA LEU A 562 11.21 -12.08 8.40
C LEU A 562 10.40 -12.02 9.70
N PHE A 563 10.21 -13.15 10.37
CA PHE A 563 9.51 -13.20 11.66
C PHE A 563 10.17 -12.31 12.72
N GLU A 564 11.49 -12.33 12.84
CA GLU A 564 12.22 -11.45 13.76
C GLU A 564 12.03 -9.97 13.41
N LYS A 565 12.07 -9.61 12.12
CA LYS A 565 11.77 -8.24 11.71
C LYS A 565 10.32 -7.82 11.98
N LEU A 566 9.36 -8.74 11.82
CA LEU A 566 7.95 -8.49 12.12
C LEU A 566 7.73 -8.27 13.62
N LYS A 567 8.42 -9.02 14.48
CA LYS A 567 8.39 -8.83 15.94
C LYS A 567 8.81 -7.41 16.34
N THR A 568 9.83 -6.85 15.68
CA THR A 568 10.37 -5.52 15.98
C THR A 568 9.89 -4.43 15.03
N ALA A 569 8.87 -4.69 14.21
CA ALA A 569 8.40 -3.75 13.21
C ALA A 569 7.79 -2.48 13.85
N ASP A 570 8.19 -1.33 13.30
CA ASP A 570 7.62 -0.03 13.65
C ASP A 570 6.21 0.15 13.05
N ASP A 571 5.51 1.19 13.50
CA ASP A 571 4.12 1.43 13.10
C ASP A 571 3.97 1.69 11.58
N GLN A 572 5.00 2.25 10.95
CA GLN A 572 5.01 2.47 9.51
C GLN A 572 5.13 1.16 8.73
N THR A 573 6.01 0.25 9.17
CA THR A 573 6.16 -1.08 8.60
C THR A 573 4.89 -1.88 8.76
N TRP A 574 4.26 -1.82 9.94
CA TRP A 574 2.95 -2.43 10.18
C TRP A 574 1.87 -1.91 9.25
N LEU A 575 1.77 -0.58 9.05
CA LEU A 575 0.79 -0.06 8.10
C LEU A 575 1.07 -0.51 6.67
N ARG A 576 2.35 -0.52 6.25
CA ARG A 576 2.74 -1.05 4.92
C ARG A 576 2.35 -2.52 4.77
N LEU A 577 2.55 -3.33 5.80
CA LEU A 577 2.16 -4.74 5.81
C LEU A 577 0.65 -4.88 5.61
N VAL A 578 -0.17 -4.25 6.45
CA VAL A 578 -1.63 -4.33 6.34
C VAL A 578 -2.11 -3.84 4.97
N LYS A 579 -1.55 -2.72 4.48
CA LYS A 579 -1.86 -2.15 3.17
C LYS A 579 -1.52 -3.10 2.01
N ASN A 580 -0.49 -3.93 2.15
CA ASN A 580 -0.09 -4.89 1.12
C ASN A 580 -0.78 -6.25 1.27
N LEU A 581 -1.06 -6.70 2.51
CA LEU A 581 -1.67 -8.00 2.82
C LEU A 581 -3.15 -8.07 2.47
N PHE A 582 -3.95 -7.03 2.75
CA PHE A 582 -5.38 -7.02 2.43
C PHE A 582 -5.67 -7.19 0.93
N PRO A 583 -5.01 -6.44 0.03
CA PRO A 583 -5.11 -6.69 -1.41
C PRO A 583 -4.64 -8.10 -1.79
N SER A 584 -3.61 -8.63 -1.13
CA SER A 584 -3.09 -9.98 -1.39
C SER A 584 -4.14 -11.07 -1.06
N LEU A 585 -4.94 -10.89 0.00
CA LEU A 585 -6.05 -11.80 0.31
C LEU A 585 -7.13 -11.78 -0.78
N LYS A 586 -7.49 -10.59 -1.30
CA LYS A 586 -8.42 -10.46 -2.43
C LYS A 586 -7.85 -11.04 -3.73
N ALA A 587 -6.54 -10.89 -3.93
CA ALA A 587 -5.83 -11.44 -5.08
C ALA A 587 -5.61 -12.95 -5.03
N LYS A 588 -6.03 -13.59 -3.93
CA LYS A 588 -5.83 -15.02 -3.63
C LYS A 588 -4.35 -15.41 -3.58
N ASP A 589 -3.52 -14.50 -3.07
CA ASP A 589 -2.12 -14.79 -2.76
C ASP A 589 -1.93 -15.47 -1.40
N CYS A 590 -2.98 -15.43 -0.58
CA CYS A 590 -3.13 -16.19 0.65
C CYS A 590 -4.52 -16.82 0.66
N LEU A 591 -4.59 -18.14 0.87
CA LEU A 591 -5.84 -18.88 1.03
C LEU A 591 -5.87 -19.53 2.42
N VAL A 592 -7.03 -19.55 3.05
CA VAL A 592 -7.20 -20.06 4.41
C VAL A 592 -8.31 -21.11 4.44
N TRP A 593 -8.02 -22.24 5.07
CA TRP A 593 -9.00 -23.26 5.41
C TRP A 593 -8.84 -23.62 6.89
N LEU A 594 -9.97 -23.79 7.58
CA LEU A 594 -10.03 -24.18 8.98
C LEU A 594 -10.84 -25.47 9.09
N SER A 595 -10.42 -26.40 9.94
CA SER A 595 -11.11 -27.67 10.13
C SER A 595 -12.44 -27.51 10.86
N GLU A 596 -12.57 -26.46 11.67
CA GLU A 596 -13.77 -26.14 12.44
C GLU A 596 -14.84 -25.47 11.54
N PRO A 597 -16.00 -26.11 11.30
CA PRO A 597 -16.99 -25.62 10.34
C PRO A 597 -17.52 -24.22 10.66
N SER A 598 -17.69 -23.89 11.94
CA SER A 598 -18.19 -22.57 12.36
C SER A 598 -17.23 -21.44 11.98
N LEU A 599 -15.92 -21.67 12.08
CA LEU A 599 -14.89 -20.71 11.69
C LEU A 599 -14.69 -20.68 10.17
N MET A 600 -14.83 -21.83 9.50
CA MET A 600 -14.76 -21.92 8.06
C MET A 600 -15.88 -21.10 7.38
N ALA A 601 -17.06 -21.01 7.99
CA ALA A 601 -18.14 -20.13 7.50
C ALA A 601 -17.72 -18.65 7.50
N VAL A 602 -17.01 -18.19 8.52
CA VAL A 602 -16.50 -16.81 8.58
C VAL A 602 -15.44 -16.57 7.50
N ILE A 603 -14.53 -17.53 7.28
CA ILE A 603 -13.54 -17.48 6.19
C ILE A 603 -14.21 -17.44 4.81
N THR A 604 -15.30 -18.19 4.64
CA THR A 604 -16.13 -18.22 3.43
C THR A 604 -16.74 -16.86 3.14
N GLU A 605 -17.33 -16.22 4.16
CA GLU A 605 -17.91 -14.88 4.06
C GLU A 605 -16.86 -13.79 3.77
N LEU A 606 -15.63 -13.99 4.23
CA LEU A 606 -14.50 -13.10 3.95
C LEU A 606 -13.94 -13.30 2.54
N GLY A 607 -14.25 -14.44 1.89
CA GLY A 607 -13.76 -14.79 0.56
C GLY A 607 -12.32 -15.28 0.53
N TRP A 608 -11.74 -15.66 1.68
CA TRP A 608 -10.33 -16.08 1.78
C TRP A 608 -10.11 -17.58 1.54
N GLU A 609 -11.19 -18.33 1.33
CA GLU A 609 -11.12 -19.80 1.18
C GLU A 609 -10.70 -20.28 -0.21
N GLY A 610 -10.80 -19.48 -1.27
CA GLY A 610 -10.48 -19.95 -2.63
C GLY A 610 -11.37 -21.08 -3.17
N ARG A 611 -12.56 -21.29 -2.61
CA ARG A 611 -13.57 -22.26 -3.08
C ARG A 611 -14.06 -21.95 -4.49
N LEU A 612 -14.39 -22.97 -5.26
CA LEU A 612 -15.18 -22.79 -6.49
C LEU A 612 -16.57 -22.24 -6.15
N LYS A 613 -16.92 -21.08 -6.72
CA LYS A 613 -18.17 -20.39 -6.37
C LYS A 613 -19.39 -21.01 -7.05
N GLU A 614 -20.42 -21.19 -6.26
CA GLU A 614 -21.79 -21.32 -6.75
C GLU A 614 -22.36 -19.92 -6.91
N VAL A 615 -22.69 -19.56 -8.15
CA VAL A 615 -23.29 -18.26 -8.46
C VAL A 615 -24.78 -18.46 -8.43
N GLN A 616 -25.46 -17.74 -7.55
CA GLN A 616 -26.91 -17.72 -7.49
C GLN A 616 -27.37 -16.28 -7.56
N CYS A 617 -28.46 -16.06 -8.28
CA CYS A 617 -29.15 -14.79 -8.26
C CYS A 617 -29.60 -14.48 -6.82
N SER A 618 -29.25 -13.29 -6.34
CA SER A 618 -29.68 -12.79 -5.03
C SER A 618 -31.20 -12.85 -4.89
N THR A 619 -31.69 -13.30 -3.73
CA THR A 619 -33.13 -13.34 -3.40
C THR A 619 -33.75 -11.94 -3.18
N GLN A 620 -33.01 -10.86 -3.46
CA GLN A 620 -33.49 -9.47 -3.41
C GLN A 620 -33.93 -8.93 -4.78
N ALA A 621 -34.16 -9.81 -5.75
CA ALA A 621 -34.89 -9.45 -6.97
C ALA A 621 -36.27 -8.87 -6.58
N SER A 622 -36.61 -7.69 -7.08
CA SER A 622 -37.94 -7.12 -6.88
C SER A 622 -39.00 -8.09 -7.44
N PRO A 623 -40.23 -8.14 -6.88
CA PRO A 623 -41.26 -9.04 -7.41
C PRO A 623 -41.44 -8.87 -8.92
N GLY A 624 -41.09 -9.90 -9.70
CA GLY A 624 -41.16 -9.90 -11.17
C GLY A 624 -39.81 -9.79 -11.90
N GLU A 625 -38.69 -9.60 -11.21
CA GLU A 625 -37.36 -9.63 -11.81
C GLU A 625 -36.85 -11.08 -11.94
N VAL A 626 -36.60 -11.51 -13.18
CA VAL A 626 -35.97 -12.80 -13.47
C VAL A 626 -34.49 -12.56 -13.67
N CYS A 627 -33.67 -13.32 -12.94
CA CYS A 627 -32.21 -13.22 -13.01
C CYS A 627 -31.63 -14.51 -13.58
N PHE A 628 -30.61 -14.37 -14.43
CA PHE A 628 -29.82 -15.45 -14.98
C PHE A 628 -28.39 -15.36 -14.44
N ALA A 629 -27.84 -16.47 -13.95
CA ALA A 629 -26.50 -16.54 -13.38
C ALA A 629 -25.57 -17.36 -14.28
N ASP A 630 -24.39 -16.80 -14.54
CA ASP A 630 -23.36 -17.34 -15.40
C ASP A 630 -22.00 -17.31 -14.68
N PHE A 631 -21.10 -18.21 -15.07
CA PHE A 631 -19.86 -18.49 -14.37
C PHE A 631 -18.73 -18.87 -15.33
N LEU A 632 -17.56 -18.28 -15.13
CA LEU A 632 -16.33 -18.72 -15.79
C LEU A 632 -15.17 -18.80 -14.78
N MET A 633 -14.41 -19.90 -14.84
CA MET A 633 -13.07 -19.96 -14.24
C MET A 633 -12.12 -20.68 -15.19
N LEU A 634 -10.99 -20.04 -15.50
CA LEU A 634 -9.85 -20.69 -16.16
C LEU A 634 -8.89 -21.20 -15.10
N VAL A 635 -8.56 -22.50 -15.15
CA VAL A 635 -7.60 -23.15 -14.28
C VAL A 635 -6.44 -23.70 -15.10
N GLU A 636 -5.24 -23.22 -14.84
CA GLU A 636 -4.01 -23.74 -15.42
C GLU A 636 -3.22 -24.58 -14.41
N ALA A 637 -2.71 -25.73 -14.85
CA ALA A 637 -1.68 -26.47 -14.14
C ALA A 637 -0.46 -26.63 -15.05
N ASN A 638 0.69 -26.09 -14.64
CA ASN A 638 1.94 -26.31 -15.35
C ASN A 638 2.39 -27.76 -15.16
N VAL A 639 2.39 -28.52 -16.26
CA VAL A 639 2.82 -29.92 -16.34
C VAL A 639 4.13 -30.07 -17.11
N GLY A 640 4.80 -28.96 -17.41
CA GLY A 640 6.12 -28.93 -18.03
C GLY A 640 7.28 -29.17 -17.05
N ILE A 641 6.98 -29.27 -15.74
CA ILE A 641 7.95 -29.49 -14.65
C ILE A 641 9.11 -28.48 -14.73
N ASN A 642 8.77 -27.20 -14.87
CA ASN A 642 9.70 -26.09 -14.96
C ASN A 642 9.06 -24.82 -14.39
N LYS A 643 9.84 -23.73 -14.29
CA LYS A 643 9.37 -22.43 -13.79
C LYS A 643 8.95 -21.46 -14.91
N ALA A 644 8.49 -22.00 -16.05
CA ALA A 644 8.16 -21.19 -17.22
C ALA A 644 7.09 -20.12 -16.95
N ASN A 645 6.22 -20.28 -15.94
CA ASN A 645 5.22 -19.26 -15.61
C ASN A 645 5.85 -17.90 -15.24
N TYR A 646 7.10 -17.87 -14.76
CA TYR A 646 7.82 -16.61 -14.51
C TYR A 646 8.09 -15.83 -15.81
N PHE A 647 8.26 -16.52 -16.93
CA PHE A 647 8.57 -15.95 -18.24
C PHE A 647 7.34 -15.87 -19.15
N LEU A 648 6.13 -16.12 -18.63
CA LEU A 648 4.91 -16.04 -19.42
C LEU A 648 4.29 -14.66 -19.31
N LYS A 649 3.87 -14.16 -20.47
CA LYS A 649 2.86 -13.10 -20.55
C LYS A 649 1.57 -13.70 -21.04
N ARG A 650 0.47 -13.31 -20.40
CA ARG A 650 -0.86 -13.78 -20.77
C ARG A 650 -1.88 -12.65 -20.77
N SER A 651 -2.80 -12.72 -21.71
CA SER A 651 -4.00 -11.90 -21.75
C SER A 651 -5.15 -12.77 -22.21
N PHE A 652 -6.36 -12.46 -21.77
CA PHE A 652 -7.52 -13.14 -22.31
C PHE A 652 -8.71 -12.22 -22.46
N SER A 653 -9.63 -12.65 -23.29
CA SER A 653 -10.83 -11.91 -23.60
C SER A 653 -12.02 -12.84 -23.72
N HIS A 654 -13.15 -12.37 -23.22
CA HIS A 654 -14.37 -13.16 -23.14
C HIS A 654 -15.50 -12.43 -23.85
N GLN A 655 -16.22 -13.12 -24.73
CA GLN A 655 -17.40 -12.60 -25.40
C GLN A 655 -18.61 -13.44 -25.02
N ILE A 656 -19.63 -12.79 -24.49
CA ILE A 656 -20.95 -13.34 -24.21
C ILE A 656 -21.92 -12.81 -25.27
N GLU A 657 -22.57 -13.71 -26.00
CA GLU A 657 -23.55 -13.38 -27.03
C GLU A 657 -24.89 -14.02 -26.74
N ILE A 658 -25.92 -13.18 -26.59
CA ILE A 658 -27.29 -13.64 -26.38
C ILE A 658 -28.00 -13.61 -27.73
N GLY A 659 -28.27 -14.80 -28.27
CA GLY A 659 -28.94 -14.98 -29.55
C GLY A 659 -30.40 -14.54 -29.56
N PRO A 660 -31.02 -14.39 -30.75
CA PRO A 660 -32.42 -13.97 -30.88
C PRO A 660 -33.42 -15.00 -30.34
N ASP A 661 -33.02 -16.26 -30.21
CA ASP A 661 -33.79 -17.35 -29.56
C ASP A 661 -33.44 -17.53 -28.08
N TRP A 662 -32.70 -16.57 -27.51
CA TRP A 662 -32.27 -16.50 -26.12
C TRP A 662 -31.27 -17.58 -25.67
N THR A 663 -30.60 -18.26 -26.62
CA THR A 663 -29.40 -19.05 -26.27
C THR A 663 -28.24 -18.13 -25.95
N VAL A 664 -27.39 -18.55 -25.02
CA VAL A 664 -26.15 -17.86 -24.70
C VAL A 664 -24.99 -18.62 -25.33
N GLY A 665 -24.31 -17.98 -26.28
CA GLY A 665 -23.06 -18.46 -26.84
C GLY A 665 -21.89 -17.68 -26.25
N GLU A 666 -20.83 -18.36 -25.91
CA GLU A 666 -19.64 -17.76 -25.32
C GLU A 666 -18.38 -18.10 -26.11
N THR A 667 -17.45 -17.15 -26.14
CA THR A 667 -16.15 -17.29 -26.78
C THR A 667 -15.07 -16.75 -25.86
N LEU A 668 -14.17 -17.64 -25.44
CA LEU A 668 -12.98 -17.30 -24.67
C LEU A 668 -11.76 -17.38 -25.57
N ARG A 669 -11.01 -16.27 -25.64
CA ARG A 669 -9.73 -16.20 -26.32
C ARG A 669 -8.61 -16.00 -25.31
N LEU A 670 -7.63 -16.89 -25.32
CA LEU A 670 -6.45 -16.86 -24.45
C LEU A 670 -5.21 -16.65 -25.31
N ASP A 671 -4.45 -15.58 -25.07
CA ASP A 671 -3.22 -15.29 -25.77
C ASP A 671 -2.02 -15.45 -24.81
N TYR A 672 -1.08 -16.33 -25.18
CA TYR A 672 0.12 -16.64 -24.42
C TYR A 672 1.38 -16.24 -25.19
N GLN A 673 2.35 -15.67 -24.48
CA GLN A 673 3.71 -15.46 -24.97
C GLN A 673 4.71 -16.01 -23.96
N ASN A 674 5.58 -16.92 -24.41
CA ASN A 674 6.68 -17.43 -23.59
C ASN A 674 7.97 -16.66 -23.90
N THR A 675 8.51 -15.94 -22.93
CA THR A 675 9.75 -15.16 -23.08
C THR A 675 10.99 -15.87 -22.52
N SER A 676 10.91 -17.17 -22.24
CA SER A 676 12.07 -17.96 -21.84
C SER A 676 13.16 -17.88 -22.90
N ALA A 677 14.41 -17.65 -22.49
CA ALA A 677 15.53 -17.54 -23.41
C ALA A 677 16.03 -18.91 -23.92
N THR A 678 15.90 -19.95 -23.10
CA THR A 678 16.44 -21.30 -23.34
C THR A 678 15.46 -22.38 -22.89
N GLU A 679 15.58 -23.59 -23.44
CA GLU A 679 14.86 -24.80 -22.96
C GLU A 679 15.39 -25.34 -21.61
N ALA A 680 16.52 -24.80 -21.14
CA ALA A 680 17.08 -25.19 -19.85
C ALA A 680 16.25 -24.66 -18.68
N PHE A 681 16.11 -25.50 -17.65
CA PHE A 681 15.58 -25.12 -16.34
C PHE A 681 16.37 -23.90 -15.78
N PRO A 682 15.71 -22.94 -15.10
CA PRO A 682 14.32 -22.94 -14.64
C PRO A 682 13.29 -22.50 -15.69
N GLY A 683 13.73 -21.98 -16.84
CA GLY A 683 12.84 -21.62 -17.95
C GLY A 683 12.41 -22.84 -18.78
N GLY A 684 12.03 -22.57 -20.02
CA GLY A 684 11.78 -23.57 -21.05
C GLY A 684 10.37 -23.49 -21.62
N ARG A 685 10.01 -24.49 -22.43
CA ARG A 685 8.67 -24.56 -23.01
C ARG A 685 7.60 -24.69 -21.93
N TYR A 686 6.54 -23.93 -22.06
CA TYR A 686 5.41 -24.02 -21.17
C TYR A 686 4.48 -25.13 -21.64
N LYS A 687 4.22 -26.12 -20.78
CA LYS A 687 3.18 -27.13 -21.01
C LYS A 687 2.17 -27.02 -19.89
N ALA A 688 0.91 -26.80 -20.24
CA ALA A 688 -0.14 -26.59 -19.26
C ALA A 688 -1.37 -27.44 -19.56
N TYR A 689 -1.87 -28.11 -18.54
CA TYR A 689 -3.22 -28.65 -18.57
C TYR A 689 -4.19 -27.53 -18.21
N LEU A 690 -4.97 -27.09 -19.19
CA LEU A 690 -5.97 -26.04 -19.05
C LEU A 690 -7.33 -26.68 -18.82
N ARG A 691 -8.07 -26.16 -17.84
CA ARG A 691 -9.45 -26.55 -17.53
C ARG A 691 -10.32 -25.30 -17.50
N VAL A 692 -11.35 -25.27 -18.33
CA VAL A 692 -12.35 -24.20 -18.39
C VAL A 692 -13.60 -24.67 -17.65
N TYR A 693 -13.89 -24.06 -16.50
CA TYR A 693 -15.08 -24.34 -15.70
C TYR A 693 -16.20 -23.40 -16.10
N THR A 694 -17.33 -23.98 -16.50
CA THR A 694 -18.52 -23.30 -17.00
C THR A 694 -19.76 -23.81 -16.25
N PRO A 695 -20.95 -23.18 -16.41
CA PRO A 695 -22.18 -23.71 -15.85
C PRO A 695 -22.42 -25.16 -16.29
N LEU A 696 -23.02 -25.97 -15.42
CA LEU A 696 -23.29 -27.38 -15.68
C LEU A 696 -24.11 -27.57 -16.96
N GLY A 697 -23.74 -28.54 -17.79
CA GLY A 697 -24.43 -28.83 -19.04
C GLY A 697 -24.01 -27.98 -20.24
N SER A 698 -23.09 -27.01 -20.07
CA SER A 698 -22.55 -26.23 -21.18
C SER A 698 -21.95 -27.14 -22.26
N GLU A 699 -22.23 -26.85 -23.52
CA GLU A 699 -21.82 -27.68 -24.64
C GLU A 699 -20.69 -27.02 -25.44
N LEU A 700 -19.50 -27.63 -25.42
CA LEU A 700 -18.35 -27.17 -26.20
C LEU A 700 -18.65 -27.28 -27.71
N LYS A 701 -18.52 -26.17 -28.44
CA LYS A 701 -18.74 -26.09 -29.89
C LYS A 701 -17.45 -26.14 -30.69
N SER A 702 -16.42 -25.41 -30.26
CA SER A 702 -15.11 -25.39 -30.92
C SER A 702 -14.01 -25.16 -29.91
N LEU A 703 -12.84 -25.76 -30.17
CA LEU A 703 -11.63 -25.49 -29.41
C LEU A 703 -10.44 -25.57 -30.34
N LYS A 704 -9.72 -24.45 -30.50
CA LYS A 704 -8.64 -24.30 -31.46
C LYS A 704 -7.44 -23.66 -30.81
N ILE A 705 -6.25 -24.14 -31.14
CA ILE A 705 -4.97 -23.53 -30.79
C ILE A 705 -4.32 -23.06 -32.08
N THR A 706 -4.04 -21.77 -32.17
CA THR A 706 -3.37 -21.13 -33.29
C THR A 706 -1.94 -20.80 -32.90
N ASP A 707 -0.99 -21.24 -33.72
CA ASP A 707 0.38 -20.72 -33.69
C ASP A 707 0.41 -19.36 -34.39
N LEU A 708 0.69 -18.30 -33.63
CA LEU A 708 0.67 -16.94 -34.15
C LEU A 708 1.89 -16.62 -35.04
N LEU A 709 2.93 -17.46 -35.04
CA LEU A 709 4.08 -17.31 -35.92
C LEU A 709 3.81 -17.91 -37.30
N THR A 710 3.26 -19.12 -37.34
CA THR A 710 3.04 -19.87 -38.58
C THR A 710 1.64 -19.71 -39.16
N GLY A 711 0.67 -19.30 -38.34
CA GLY A 711 -0.76 -19.30 -38.67
C GLY A 711 -1.40 -20.68 -38.64
N GLU A 712 -0.67 -21.73 -38.24
CA GLU A 712 -1.19 -23.09 -38.15
C GLU A 712 -2.26 -23.19 -37.05
N VAL A 713 -3.40 -23.79 -37.37
CA VAL A 713 -4.52 -24.00 -36.44
C VAL A 713 -4.66 -25.50 -36.17
N LYS A 714 -4.67 -25.88 -34.89
CA LYS A 714 -4.84 -27.26 -34.43
C LYS A 714 -6.01 -27.37 -33.46
N GLU A 715 -6.67 -28.51 -33.50
CA GLU A 715 -7.64 -28.92 -32.49
C GLU A 715 -6.95 -29.93 -31.56
N PRO A 716 -6.75 -29.61 -30.27
CA PRO A 716 -6.09 -30.51 -29.33
C PRO A 716 -7.02 -31.64 -28.88
N GLU A 717 -6.45 -32.65 -28.22
CA GLU A 717 -7.22 -33.64 -27.47
C GLU A 717 -8.00 -32.94 -26.36
N LYS A 718 -9.29 -33.29 -26.23
CA LYS A 718 -10.24 -32.67 -25.29
C LYS A 718 -10.66 -33.70 -24.26
N GLU A 719 -10.79 -33.24 -23.02
CA GLU A 719 -11.30 -34.01 -21.91
C GLU A 719 -12.53 -33.30 -21.35
N PHE A 720 -13.58 -34.06 -21.04
CA PHE A 720 -14.81 -33.54 -20.44
C PHE A 720 -14.96 -34.12 -19.06
N ASN A 721 -15.30 -33.27 -18.09
CA ASN A 721 -15.53 -33.69 -16.72
C ASN A 721 -16.61 -32.83 -16.07
N GLN A 722 -17.23 -33.36 -15.01
CA GLN A 722 -18.12 -32.60 -14.14
C GLN A 722 -17.53 -32.59 -12.74
N GLN A 723 -17.19 -31.40 -12.26
CA GLN A 723 -16.55 -31.21 -10.96
C GLN A 723 -17.20 -30.02 -10.25
N HIS A 724 -17.51 -30.17 -8.96
CA HIS A 724 -18.05 -29.10 -8.12
C HIS A 724 -19.29 -28.40 -8.73
N GLY A 725 -20.17 -29.19 -9.37
CA GLY A 725 -21.39 -28.67 -10.03
C GLY A 725 -21.13 -27.82 -11.27
N LYS A 726 -19.96 -27.95 -11.91
CA LYS A 726 -19.57 -27.26 -13.14
C LYS A 726 -19.32 -28.26 -14.26
N GLU A 727 -19.50 -27.81 -15.51
CA GLU A 727 -19.00 -28.50 -16.69
C GLU A 727 -17.56 -28.04 -16.96
N VAL A 728 -16.66 -28.98 -17.24
CA VAL A 728 -15.22 -28.73 -17.36
C VAL A 728 -14.70 -29.18 -18.73
N PHE A 729 -14.11 -28.25 -19.47
CA PHE A 729 -13.39 -28.52 -20.71
C PHE A 729 -11.88 -28.53 -20.45
N GLY A 730 -11.28 -29.72 -20.46
CA GLY A 730 -9.85 -29.95 -20.24
C GLY A 730 -9.09 -30.14 -21.56
N PHE A 731 -7.88 -29.57 -21.68
CA PHE A 731 -7.00 -29.79 -22.82
C PHE A 731 -5.55 -29.40 -22.51
N LEU A 732 -4.59 -29.91 -23.28
CA LEU A 732 -3.17 -29.57 -23.13
C LEU A 732 -2.79 -28.41 -24.06
N LEU A 733 -2.16 -27.38 -23.50
CA LEU A 733 -1.52 -26.29 -24.23
C LEU A 733 0.00 -26.42 -24.14
N GLU A 734 0.68 -26.17 -25.25
CA GLU A 734 2.14 -26.08 -25.31
C GLU A 734 2.56 -24.77 -25.99
N VAL A 735 3.38 -23.98 -25.29
CA VAL A 735 3.95 -22.72 -25.78
C VAL A 735 5.49 -22.83 -25.76
N PRO A 736 6.13 -23.10 -26.91
CA PRO A 736 7.59 -23.14 -27.01
C PRO A 736 8.24 -21.82 -26.58
N ILE A 737 9.54 -21.87 -26.30
CA ILE A 737 10.30 -20.68 -25.92
C ILE A 737 10.26 -19.61 -27.03
N GLN A 738 10.17 -18.34 -26.64
CA GLN A 738 10.12 -17.18 -27.55
C GLN A 738 8.93 -17.16 -28.53
N GLU A 739 7.98 -18.08 -28.40
CA GLU A 739 6.82 -18.19 -29.27
C GLU A 739 5.53 -17.69 -28.61
N ARG A 740 4.47 -17.64 -29.42
CA ARG A 740 3.12 -17.25 -29.00
C ARG A 740 2.10 -18.28 -29.45
N ARG A 741 1.07 -18.47 -28.62
CA ARG A 741 -0.11 -19.30 -28.93
C ARG A 741 -1.37 -18.53 -28.60
N SER A 742 -2.38 -18.68 -29.44
CA SER A 742 -3.73 -18.18 -29.19
C SER A 742 -4.69 -19.36 -29.10
N VAL A 743 -5.45 -19.46 -28.02
CA VAL A 743 -6.47 -20.48 -27.84
C VAL A 743 -7.83 -19.82 -27.98
N GLU A 744 -8.69 -20.36 -28.84
CA GLU A 744 -10.08 -19.93 -28.98
C GLU A 744 -11.00 -21.10 -28.61
N ILE A 745 -11.82 -20.89 -27.59
CA ILE A 745 -12.78 -21.86 -27.06
C ILE A 745 -14.17 -21.25 -27.22
N THR A 746 -15.09 -21.98 -27.85
CA THR A 746 -16.49 -21.57 -27.97
C THR A 746 -17.41 -22.64 -27.41
N TRP A 747 -18.40 -22.22 -26.64
CA TRP A 747 -19.41 -23.09 -26.07
C TRP A 747 -20.78 -22.42 -26.06
N GLN A 748 -21.80 -23.20 -25.77
CA GLN A 748 -23.16 -22.71 -25.56
C GLN A 748 -23.63 -23.16 -24.18
N LEU A 749 -24.24 -22.26 -23.40
CA LEU A 749 -24.85 -22.64 -22.13
C LEU A 749 -26.06 -23.55 -22.37
N ALA A 750 -26.29 -24.50 -21.45
CA ALA A 750 -27.46 -25.38 -21.49
C ALA A 750 -28.76 -24.60 -21.31
N ASP A 751 -28.79 -23.71 -20.32
CA ASP A 751 -29.96 -22.92 -19.99
C ASP A 751 -30.09 -21.74 -20.95
N LYS A 752 -31.31 -21.54 -21.47
CA LYS A 752 -31.67 -20.34 -22.21
C LYS A 752 -32.04 -19.24 -21.25
N ILE A 753 -31.69 -18.01 -21.61
CA ILE A 753 -32.23 -16.84 -20.93
C ILE A 753 -33.72 -16.76 -21.25
N SER A 754 -34.56 -16.37 -20.29
CA SER A 754 -35.95 -16.08 -20.59
C SER A 754 -36.03 -14.68 -21.23
N PRO A 755 -36.99 -14.40 -22.15
CA PRO A 755 -37.58 -13.05 -22.18
C PRO A 755 -38.03 -12.71 -20.74
N GLN A 756 -38.46 -11.55 -20.28
CA GLN A 756 -38.66 -11.32 -18.81
C GLN A 756 -37.37 -11.36 -17.95
N THR A 757 -36.26 -11.99 -18.37
CA THR A 757 -34.96 -11.83 -17.69
C THR A 757 -34.58 -10.37 -17.72
N SER A 758 -34.51 -9.77 -16.53
CA SER A 758 -34.16 -8.36 -16.33
C SER A 758 -32.74 -8.21 -15.78
N GLN A 759 -32.14 -9.27 -15.26
CA GLN A 759 -30.77 -9.27 -14.74
C GLN A 759 -29.96 -10.45 -15.30
N TYR A 760 -28.74 -10.17 -15.77
CA TYR A 760 -27.73 -11.17 -16.12
C TYR A 760 -26.51 -10.97 -15.24
N LEU A 761 -26.19 -11.98 -14.45
CA LEU A 761 -25.09 -11.98 -13.50
C LEU A 761 -23.97 -12.87 -14.04
N PHE A 762 -22.84 -12.29 -14.40
CA PHE A 762 -21.65 -13.04 -14.82
C PHE A 762 -20.57 -12.98 -13.76
N PHE A 763 -20.15 -14.13 -13.24
CA PHE A 763 -19.04 -14.23 -12.29
C PHE A 763 -17.80 -14.83 -12.95
N LEU A 764 -16.75 -14.03 -13.04
CA LEU A 764 -15.43 -14.48 -13.46
C LEU A 764 -14.56 -14.71 -12.24
N GLN A 765 -14.29 -15.98 -11.95
CA GLN A 765 -13.46 -16.38 -10.82
C GLN A 765 -11.98 -16.39 -11.21
N LYS A 766 -11.15 -15.70 -10.42
CA LYS A 766 -9.70 -15.68 -10.57
C LYS A 766 -9.06 -16.94 -10.00
N GLN A 767 -8.11 -17.50 -10.76
CA GLN A 767 -7.20 -18.52 -10.26
C GLN A 767 -6.14 -17.91 -9.32
N PRO A 768 -5.91 -18.50 -8.13
CA PRO A 768 -4.79 -18.13 -7.26
C PRO A 768 -3.43 -18.27 -7.96
N GLY A 769 -2.44 -17.49 -7.53
CA GLY A 769 -1.06 -17.59 -8.05
C GLY A 769 -0.81 -16.90 -9.37
N VAL A 770 -1.84 -16.56 -10.15
CA VAL A 770 -1.62 -15.93 -11.45
C VAL A 770 -1.65 -14.41 -11.42
N LYS A 771 -0.77 -13.80 -12.22
CA LYS A 771 -0.66 -12.38 -12.49
C LYS A 771 -1.13 -12.11 -13.92
N ASP A 772 -2.42 -11.87 -14.10
CA ASP A 772 -2.98 -11.46 -15.39
C ASP A 772 -2.57 -10.04 -15.74
N GLU A 773 -2.06 -9.84 -16.95
CA GLU A 773 -1.69 -8.49 -17.41
C GLU A 773 -2.89 -7.73 -18.03
N ALA A 774 -3.88 -8.44 -18.58
CA ALA A 774 -5.07 -7.84 -19.17
C ALA A 774 -6.25 -8.82 -19.32
N PHE A 775 -7.46 -8.34 -18.99
CA PHE A 775 -8.73 -9.01 -19.26
C PHE A 775 -9.73 -8.05 -19.91
N SER A 776 -10.43 -8.52 -20.94
CA SER A 776 -11.59 -7.81 -21.48
C SER A 776 -12.83 -8.67 -21.62
N LEU A 777 -13.99 -8.04 -21.47
CA LEU A 777 -15.30 -8.67 -21.64
C LEU A 777 -16.11 -7.90 -22.70
N TRP A 778 -16.75 -8.64 -23.61
CA TRP A 778 -17.78 -8.13 -24.50
C TRP A 778 -19.11 -8.80 -24.17
N LEU A 779 -20.17 -7.99 -24.05
CA LEU A 779 -21.54 -8.47 -24.00
C LEU A 779 -22.27 -7.99 -25.25
N LYS A 780 -22.81 -8.94 -26.02
CA LYS A 780 -23.70 -8.71 -27.16
C LYS A 780 -25.13 -9.07 -26.77
N PRO A 781 -25.96 -8.08 -26.38
CA PRO A 781 -27.36 -8.33 -26.07
C PRO A 781 -28.18 -8.55 -27.35
N PRO A 782 -29.41 -9.09 -27.24
CA PRO A 782 -30.31 -9.22 -28.37
C PRO A 782 -30.70 -7.85 -28.95
N LEU A 783 -31.12 -7.83 -30.22
CA LEU A 783 -31.62 -6.61 -30.87
C LEU A 783 -32.78 -6.00 -30.07
N GLY A 784 -32.71 -4.68 -29.84
CA GLY A 784 -33.73 -3.93 -29.09
C GLY A 784 -33.58 -3.99 -27.56
N ILE A 785 -32.57 -4.70 -27.03
CA ILE A 785 -32.25 -4.69 -25.60
C ILE A 785 -31.10 -3.71 -25.34
N SER A 786 -31.34 -2.76 -24.45
CA SER A 786 -30.30 -1.93 -23.85
C SER A 786 -29.78 -2.58 -22.58
N VAL A 787 -28.49 -2.40 -22.26
CA VAL A 787 -27.91 -2.96 -21.03
C VAL A 787 -27.40 -1.82 -20.17
N LEU A 788 -27.79 -1.83 -18.91
CA LEU A 788 -27.22 -1.00 -17.87
C LEU A 788 -26.25 -1.84 -17.05
N SER A 789 -25.12 -1.26 -16.68
CA SER A 789 -24.09 -1.92 -15.87
C SER A 789 -23.65 -0.98 -14.75
N SER A 790 -23.38 -1.55 -13.57
CA SER A 790 -22.76 -0.85 -12.45
C SER A 790 -21.27 -0.56 -12.68
N MET A 791 -20.60 -1.35 -13.52
CA MET A 791 -19.22 -1.10 -13.95
C MET A 791 -19.15 -0.17 -15.16
N GLY A 792 -18.09 0.65 -15.19
CA GLY A 792 -17.77 1.50 -16.33
C GLY A 792 -17.58 0.67 -17.60
N SER A 793 -18.25 1.08 -18.67
CA SER A 793 -18.28 0.37 -19.94
C SER A 793 -18.16 1.33 -21.11
N SER A 794 -17.84 0.81 -22.29
CA SER A 794 -17.87 1.54 -23.54
C SER A 794 -18.78 0.83 -24.54
N GLN A 795 -19.70 1.57 -25.14
CA GLN A 795 -20.58 1.02 -26.18
C GLN A 795 -19.85 1.04 -27.53
N THR A 796 -19.90 -0.08 -28.25
CA THR A 796 -19.26 -0.26 -29.56
C THR A 796 -20.28 -0.82 -30.56
N SER A 797 -19.93 -0.85 -31.86
CA SER A 797 -20.75 -1.52 -32.88
C SER A 797 -20.89 -3.03 -32.66
N GLU A 798 -19.99 -3.61 -31.88
CA GLU A 798 -19.92 -5.05 -31.58
C GLU A 798 -20.48 -5.38 -30.18
N GLY A 799 -21.19 -4.45 -29.53
CA GLY A 799 -21.74 -4.64 -28.20
C GLY A 799 -21.06 -3.79 -27.13
N ILE A 800 -21.14 -4.23 -25.89
CA ILE A 800 -20.69 -3.46 -24.72
C ILE A 800 -19.36 -4.03 -24.22
N PHE A 801 -18.37 -3.16 -24.15
CA PHE A 801 -17.00 -3.50 -23.82
C PHE A 801 -16.64 -3.09 -22.39
N PHE A 802 -15.96 -4.01 -21.69
CA PHE A 802 -15.39 -3.82 -20.37
C PHE A 802 -13.92 -4.20 -20.38
N ASN A 803 -13.09 -3.44 -19.67
CA ASN A 803 -11.66 -3.70 -19.53
C ASN A 803 -11.21 -3.45 -18.08
N PRO A 804 -11.70 -4.24 -17.11
CA PRO A 804 -11.32 -4.09 -15.71
C PRO A 804 -9.93 -4.68 -15.45
N ASN A 805 -9.34 -4.30 -14.32
CA ASN A 805 -8.19 -5.03 -13.79
C ASN A 805 -8.67 -6.38 -13.26
N PHE A 806 -8.00 -7.47 -13.64
CA PHE A 806 -8.32 -8.82 -13.16
C PHE A 806 -7.34 -9.28 -12.08
N ASP A 807 -7.28 -8.50 -11.00
CA ASP A 807 -6.47 -8.77 -9.82
C ASP A 807 -7.25 -9.49 -8.71
N GLN A 808 -8.57 -9.67 -8.86
CA GLN A 808 -9.48 -10.33 -7.94
C GLN A 808 -10.65 -10.98 -8.71
N ASP A 809 -11.52 -11.71 -8.01
CA ASP A 809 -12.78 -12.17 -8.59
C ASP A 809 -13.63 -10.99 -9.09
N LEU A 810 -14.23 -11.13 -10.27
CA LEU A 810 -15.05 -10.09 -10.88
C LEU A 810 -16.50 -10.55 -11.00
N MET A 811 -17.41 -9.69 -10.55
CA MET A 811 -18.85 -9.87 -10.70
C MET A 811 -19.38 -8.78 -11.64
N PHE A 812 -20.01 -9.18 -12.74
CA PHE A 812 -20.66 -8.28 -13.67
C PHE A 812 -22.18 -8.42 -13.51
N GLU A 813 -22.84 -7.30 -13.19
CA GLU A 813 -24.29 -7.21 -13.05
C GLU A 813 -24.84 -6.39 -14.21
N PHE A 814 -25.60 -7.04 -15.09
CA PHE A 814 -26.19 -6.41 -16.27
C PHE A 814 -27.70 -6.36 -16.13
N SER A 815 -28.27 -5.16 -16.10
CA SER A 815 -29.72 -4.99 -16.21
C SER A 815 -30.12 -4.90 -17.67
N LEU A 816 -30.94 -5.85 -18.11
CA LEU A 816 -31.45 -5.95 -19.48
C LEU A 816 -32.75 -5.16 -19.60
N VAL A 817 -32.69 -4.00 -20.25
CA VAL A 817 -33.80 -3.03 -20.36
C VAL A 817 -34.34 -3.01 -21.78
N ARG A 818 -35.66 -3.10 -21.89
CA ARG A 818 -36.43 -3.19 -23.14
C ARG A 818 -36.93 -1.84 -23.63
#